data_AF-A0A2W4IQY2-F1
#
_entry.id   AF-A0A2W4IQY2-F1
#
_cell.length_a   1.000
_cell.length_b   1.000
_cell.length_c   1.000
_cell.angle_alpha   90.00
_cell.angle_beta   90.00
_cell.angle_gamma   90.00
#
_symmetry.space_group_name_H-M   'P 1'
#
loop_
_entity.id
_entity.type
_entity.pdbx_description
1 polymer ?
#
loop_
_entity_poly.entity_id
_entity_poly.type
_entity_poly.pdbx_seq_one_letter_code
_entity_poly.pdbx_strand_id
1 'polypeptide(L)'
;MRKIRRAKGSMFIFVSVLLLAIVAVGVGFFVLIKTLAGMRELQNATESGNLNVAKSAFKTPAITLEAGLEKNNFSGLLDDNGTINLRNYNRVVGQVLLVALNAQSQGTAESREHARSLISALQIGNGSIGERLNEALSDGFASQTPFDKLAGANFLRLLGQHKLSHKVSEYQIGYLKKGASANVYLDPTILPGSASVPAGTYSTGSADSTGFQYLSGYQPVEVSGIGTIAGVPVLPNQRPHLVSTTDFANNTNAPVSGLTLPPNSFKSAGAAKEHVSQDFLRAISCSIVGALDNKFTASIPHGYIVLNNPSGTLDSTPAPNAANIFNNELFTGVFVANNGAFSTDRALIDQWAAYNSVNPPAGPQPPTNGLFGDPHSIKSLGGNGYPSQCDYTSMDGAGANAGCQSLRNAFEQAYGADYQLPSATNELTAVEQFRANVWGLFPNGGTINVPSGFSGIRIFNYSQPSPVAAGQPPVFTSAGTIAQILGQVGNGSGSEQSILKILHQRIREIKPEATKAEIDALLASRTFGLGQKLYIYLSGKKLQLTETAPPWIVPNTVADGKPIIISSSFQTIGTSVNPPGDAGFRNVVFEEMPDPSTFGLGREEAILTPSSGYNNLLATLEFRSRIEEMSAAPSNTSQTRLKKDAREAN
;
A
#
# COMPACT_ATOMS: atom_id res chain seq x y z
N MET A 1 -81.68 -79.75 61.79
CA MET A 1 -81.34 -79.29 60.41
C MET A 1 -80.41 -78.10 60.49
N ARG A 2 -79.11 -78.28 60.21
CA ARG A 2 -78.06 -77.25 60.38
C ARG A 2 -77.81 -76.56 59.03
N LYS A 3 -78.20 -75.29 58.90
CA LYS A 3 -77.99 -74.46 57.69
C LYS A 3 -76.51 -74.12 57.52
N ILE A 4 -75.85 -74.74 56.53
CA ILE A 4 -74.57 -74.27 56.01
C ILE A 4 -74.87 -73.10 55.05
N ARG A 5 -74.80 -71.86 55.55
CA ARG A 5 -74.80 -70.66 54.70
C ARG A 5 -73.39 -70.49 54.12
N ARG A 6 -73.27 -70.71 52.81
CA ARG A 6 -72.04 -70.63 52.03
C ARG A 6 -71.47 -69.19 52.01
N ALA A 7 -70.20 -69.05 52.38
CA ALA A 7 -69.38 -67.84 52.27
C ALA A 7 -69.02 -67.52 50.80
N LYS A 8 -69.97 -66.98 50.02
CA LYS A 8 -69.73 -66.57 48.62
C LYS A 8 -69.42 -65.07 48.43
N GLY A 9 -69.52 -64.25 49.48
CA GLY A 9 -69.29 -62.78 49.39
C GLY A 9 -67.82 -62.35 49.45
N SER A 10 -66.95 -63.11 50.13
CA SER A 10 -65.54 -62.73 50.32
C SER A 10 -64.69 -62.80 49.03
N MET A 11 -65.08 -63.65 48.07
CA MET A 11 -64.32 -63.86 46.83
C MET A 11 -64.46 -62.68 45.85
N PHE A 12 -65.64 -62.07 45.78
CA PHE A 12 -65.88 -60.90 44.91
C PHE A 12 -65.11 -59.66 45.37
N ILE A 13 -65.06 -59.41 46.68
CA ILE A 13 -64.32 -58.26 47.23
C ILE A 13 -62.83 -58.39 46.94
N PHE A 14 -62.25 -59.58 47.10
CA PHE A 14 -60.83 -59.81 46.82
C PHE A 14 -60.49 -59.58 45.33
N VAL A 15 -61.33 -60.06 44.42
CA VAL A 15 -61.15 -59.86 42.96
C VAL A 15 -61.28 -58.38 42.59
N SER A 16 -62.24 -57.66 43.16
CA SER A 16 -62.43 -56.22 42.90
C SER A 16 -61.26 -55.38 43.41
N VAL A 17 -60.75 -55.66 44.62
CA VAL A 17 -59.58 -54.96 45.18
C VAL A 17 -58.33 -55.26 44.36
N LEU A 18 -58.13 -56.50 43.92
CA LEU A 18 -57.00 -56.88 43.07
C LEU A 18 -57.06 -56.19 41.69
N LEU A 19 -58.24 -56.13 41.06
CA LEU A 19 -58.46 -55.42 39.80
C LEU A 19 -58.15 -53.92 39.96
N LEU A 20 -58.64 -53.30 41.03
CA LEU A 20 -58.37 -51.89 41.32
C LEU A 20 -56.88 -51.65 41.56
N ALA A 21 -56.20 -52.54 42.28
CA ALA A 21 -54.75 -52.48 42.48
C ALA A 21 -53.99 -52.58 41.15
N ILE A 22 -54.36 -53.51 40.27
CA ILE A 22 -53.74 -53.65 38.94
C ILE A 22 -53.97 -52.40 38.10
N VAL A 23 -55.18 -51.84 38.09
CA VAL A 23 -55.50 -50.59 37.37
C VAL A 23 -54.68 -49.44 37.93
N ALA A 24 -54.59 -49.29 39.25
CA ALA A 24 -53.80 -48.24 39.89
C ALA A 24 -52.30 -48.35 39.54
N VAL A 25 -51.74 -49.56 39.57
CA VAL A 25 -50.36 -49.82 39.16
C VAL A 25 -50.16 -49.52 37.67
N GLY A 26 -51.11 -49.92 36.81
CA GLY A 26 -51.08 -49.63 35.37
C GLY A 26 -51.11 -48.14 35.06
N VAL A 27 -51.96 -47.37 35.75
CA VAL A 27 -52.00 -45.90 35.65
C VAL A 27 -50.68 -45.30 36.11
N GLY A 28 -50.11 -45.80 37.23
CA GLY A 28 -48.81 -45.36 37.72
C GLY A 28 -47.69 -45.55 36.70
N PHE A 29 -47.58 -46.74 36.10
CA PHE A 29 -46.60 -47.00 35.03
C PHE A 29 -46.83 -46.15 33.78
N PHE A 30 -48.10 -45.93 33.40
CA PHE A 30 -48.43 -45.08 32.26
C PHE A 30 -47.97 -43.64 32.46
N VAL A 31 -48.21 -43.06 33.65
CA VAL A 31 -47.74 -41.71 34.01
C VAL A 31 -46.21 -41.66 34.02
N LEU A 32 -45.54 -42.68 34.56
CA LEU A 32 -44.08 -42.76 34.58
C LEU A 32 -43.49 -42.87 33.18
N ILE A 33 -44.09 -43.66 32.28
CA ILE A 33 -43.65 -43.76 30.89
C ILE A 33 -43.84 -42.42 30.17
N LYS A 34 -44.98 -41.74 30.36
CA LYS A 34 -45.25 -40.43 29.75
C LYS A 34 -44.24 -39.38 30.20
N THR A 35 -43.94 -39.32 31.49
CA THR A 35 -42.97 -38.35 32.05
C THR A 35 -41.55 -38.64 31.57
N LEU A 36 -41.08 -39.89 31.64
CA LEU A 36 -39.74 -40.28 31.17
C LEU A 36 -39.55 -40.07 29.66
N ALA A 37 -40.53 -40.46 28.86
CA ALA A 37 -40.46 -40.31 27.41
C ALA A 37 -40.67 -38.84 26.98
N GLY A 38 -41.53 -38.09 27.67
CA GLY A 38 -41.68 -36.66 27.49
C GLY A 38 -40.43 -35.86 27.83
N MET A 39 -39.64 -36.28 28.83
CA MET A 39 -38.32 -35.69 29.09
C MET A 39 -37.34 -35.89 27.92
N ARG A 40 -37.38 -37.03 27.23
CA ARG A 40 -36.57 -37.25 26.02
C ARG A 40 -37.00 -36.34 24.87
N GLU A 41 -38.31 -36.16 24.67
CA GLU A 41 -38.84 -35.19 23.70
C GLU A 41 -38.36 -33.77 24.01
N LEU A 42 -38.43 -33.35 25.29
CA LEU A 42 -37.96 -32.05 25.75
C LEU A 42 -36.44 -31.87 25.55
N GLN A 43 -35.65 -32.90 25.86
CA GLN A 43 -34.20 -32.88 25.67
C GLN A 43 -33.85 -32.73 24.19
N ASN A 44 -34.44 -33.56 23.32
CA ASN A 44 -34.20 -33.49 21.87
C ASN A 44 -34.60 -32.13 21.27
N ALA A 45 -35.72 -31.56 21.73
CA ALA A 45 -36.17 -30.25 21.28
C ALA A 45 -35.20 -29.14 21.74
N THR A 46 -34.73 -29.20 22.98
CA THR A 46 -33.74 -28.27 23.54
C THR A 46 -32.40 -28.37 22.82
N GLU A 47 -31.93 -29.58 22.55
CA GLU A 47 -30.71 -29.84 21.80
C GLU A 47 -30.78 -29.30 20.38
N SER A 48 -31.89 -29.54 19.69
CA SER A 48 -32.13 -29.00 18.35
C SER A 48 -32.13 -27.47 18.37
N GLY A 49 -32.83 -26.86 19.33
CA GLY A 49 -32.82 -25.41 19.54
C GLY A 49 -31.41 -24.86 19.72
N ASN A 50 -30.64 -25.43 20.64
CA ASN A 50 -29.30 -24.96 20.96
C ASN A 50 -28.29 -25.21 19.82
N LEU A 51 -28.49 -26.27 19.02
CA LEU A 51 -27.72 -26.49 17.79
C LEU A 51 -28.00 -25.39 16.76
N ASN A 52 -29.25 -24.94 16.65
CA ASN A 52 -29.60 -23.84 15.77
C ASN A 52 -29.07 -22.49 16.28
N VAL A 53 -28.97 -22.29 17.60
CA VAL A 53 -28.26 -21.15 18.19
C VAL A 53 -26.81 -21.12 17.73
N ALA A 54 -26.05 -22.22 17.89
CA ALA A 54 -24.66 -22.28 17.42
C ALA A 54 -24.53 -22.08 15.90
N LYS A 55 -25.45 -22.65 15.11
CA LYS A 55 -25.50 -22.42 13.67
C LYS A 55 -25.73 -20.95 13.32
N SER A 56 -26.64 -20.28 14.03
CA SER A 56 -26.97 -18.87 13.81
C SER A 56 -25.82 -17.96 14.24
N ALA A 57 -25.23 -18.23 15.42
CA ALA A 57 -24.11 -17.47 15.99
C ALA A 57 -22.91 -17.35 15.05
N PHE A 58 -22.73 -18.31 14.14
CA PHE A 58 -21.69 -18.22 13.11
C PHE A 58 -21.83 -17.00 12.18
N LYS A 59 -23.06 -16.49 11.98
CA LYS A 59 -23.37 -15.33 11.13
C LYS A 59 -23.98 -14.16 11.88
N THR A 60 -24.80 -14.43 12.89
CA THR A 60 -25.54 -13.41 13.65
C THR A 60 -25.58 -13.81 15.12
N PRO A 61 -25.36 -12.88 16.06
CA PRO A 61 -25.22 -11.44 15.86
C PRO A 61 -23.90 -11.03 15.19
N ALA A 62 -23.90 -9.83 14.60
CA ALA A 62 -22.79 -9.25 13.87
C ALA A 62 -22.63 -7.78 14.28
N ILE A 63 -21.42 -7.24 14.14
CA ILE A 63 -21.09 -5.86 14.50
C ILE A 63 -20.66 -5.07 13.26
N THR A 64 -20.80 -3.75 13.32
CA THR A 64 -20.25 -2.85 12.30
C THR A 64 -18.87 -2.35 12.72
N LEU A 65 -18.04 -2.01 11.74
CA LEU A 65 -16.74 -1.38 12.01
C LEU A 65 -16.94 0.11 12.32
N GLU A 66 -16.18 0.61 13.29
CA GLU A 66 -16.13 2.02 13.62
C GLU A 66 -15.36 2.82 12.55
N ALA A 67 -15.71 4.11 12.43
CA ALA A 67 -14.98 5.01 11.54
C ALA A 67 -13.52 5.20 11.99
N GLY A 68 -12.63 5.51 11.06
CA GLY A 68 -11.21 5.66 11.34
C GLY A 68 -10.47 4.32 11.25
N LEU A 69 -9.71 3.98 12.28
CA LEU A 69 -8.72 2.89 12.26
C LEU A 69 -9.29 1.56 11.75
N GLU A 70 -10.46 1.15 12.24
CA GLU A 70 -11.08 -0.12 11.86
C GLU A 70 -11.52 -0.14 10.39
N LYS A 71 -12.34 0.82 9.95
CA LYS A 71 -12.79 0.90 8.54
C LYS A 71 -11.62 1.06 7.57
N ASN A 72 -10.61 1.84 7.95
CA ASN A 72 -9.41 2.08 7.15
C ASN A 72 -8.61 0.81 6.88
N ASN A 73 -8.65 -0.17 7.78
CA ASN A 73 -7.85 -1.39 7.68
C ASN A 73 -8.69 -2.62 7.30
N PHE A 74 -9.90 -2.78 7.83
CA PHE A 74 -10.64 -4.05 7.79
C PHE A 74 -11.87 -4.05 6.88
N SER A 75 -12.15 -2.96 6.16
CA SER A 75 -13.32 -2.87 5.26
C SER A 75 -13.37 -3.96 4.17
N GLY A 76 -12.22 -4.48 3.74
CA GLY A 76 -12.13 -5.57 2.75
C GLY A 76 -12.45 -6.97 3.31
N LEU A 77 -12.70 -7.08 4.61
CA LEU A 77 -12.96 -8.35 5.30
C LEU A 77 -14.41 -8.53 5.75
N LEU A 78 -15.25 -7.52 5.51
CA LEU A 78 -16.67 -7.52 5.82
C LEU A 78 -17.41 -8.66 5.09
N ASP A 79 -18.51 -9.11 5.66
CA ASP A 79 -19.42 -10.03 4.98
C ASP A 79 -20.32 -9.30 3.97
N ASP A 80 -21.21 -10.03 3.31
CA ASP A 80 -22.11 -9.47 2.29
C ASP A 80 -23.05 -8.37 2.85
N ASN A 81 -23.20 -8.29 4.17
CA ASN A 81 -24.01 -7.27 4.86
C ASN A 81 -23.16 -6.10 5.39
N GLY A 82 -21.86 -6.06 5.12
CA GLY A 82 -20.97 -5.01 5.63
C GLY A 82 -20.64 -5.13 7.11
N THR A 83 -20.69 -6.34 7.69
CA THR A 83 -20.52 -6.59 9.12
C THR A 83 -19.40 -7.59 9.44
N ILE A 84 -18.96 -7.62 10.70
CA ILE A 84 -18.08 -8.64 11.27
C ILE A 84 -18.88 -9.57 12.19
N ASN A 85 -18.72 -10.87 12.01
CA ASN A 85 -19.30 -11.94 12.80
C ASN A 85 -18.26 -13.07 12.99
N LEU A 86 -18.63 -14.16 13.68
CA LEU A 86 -17.71 -15.28 13.92
C LEU A 86 -17.13 -15.89 12.62
N ARG A 87 -17.86 -15.82 11.50
CA ARG A 87 -17.39 -16.35 10.22
C ARG A 87 -16.16 -15.60 9.70
N ASN A 88 -16.16 -14.27 9.72
CA ASN A 88 -15.08 -13.45 9.15
C ASN A 88 -14.15 -12.83 10.20
N TYR A 89 -14.45 -12.92 11.50
CA TYR A 89 -13.60 -12.43 12.58
C TYR A 89 -12.15 -12.92 12.46
N ASN A 90 -11.94 -14.22 12.23
CA ASN A 90 -10.58 -14.76 12.09
C ASN A 90 -9.85 -14.23 10.85
N ARG A 91 -10.55 -13.73 9.82
CA ARG A 91 -9.89 -13.06 8.69
C ARG A 91 -9.25 -11.75 9.15
N VAL A 92 -9.91 -11.02 10.04
CA VAL A 92 -9.35 -9.80 10.68
C VAL A 92 -8.14 -10.18 11.52
N VAL A 93 -8.23 -11.26 12.30
CA VAL A 93 -7.09 -11.82 13.05
C VAL A 93 -5.93 -12.16 12.11
N GLY A 94 -6.20 -12.81 10.97
CA GLY A 94 -5.19 -13.17 9.97
C GLY A 94 -4.51 -11.94 9.36
N GLN A 95 -5.28 -10.90 9.01
CA GLN A 95 -4.72 -9.64 8.52
C GLN A 95 -3.84 -8.95 9.57
N VAL A 96 -4.30 -8.83 10.82
CA VAL A 96 -3.51 -8.21 11.90
C VAL A 96 -2.24 -9.01 12.18
N LEU A 97 -2.29 -10.34 12.11
CA LEU A 97 -1.09 -11.18 12.22
C LEU A 97 -0.10 -10.90 11.08
N LEU A 98 -0.55 -10.80 9.83
CA LEU A 98 0.34 -10.44 8.72
C LEU A 98 0.97 -9.07 8.92
N VAL A 99 0.19 -8.08 9.38
CA VAL A 99 0.71 -6.74 9.68
C VAL A 99 1.77 -6.78 10.78
N ALA A 100 1.52 -7.56 11.84
CA ALA A 100 2.48 -7.75 12.93
C ALA A 100 3.76 -8.45 12.45
N LEU A 101 3.66 -9.50 11.63
CA LEU A 101 4.83 -10.19 11.07
C LEU A 101 5.63 -9.28 10.11
N ASN A 102 4.93 -8.44 9.34
CA ASN A 102 5.56 -7.45 8.48
C ASN A 102 6.32 -6.39 9.29
N ALA A 103 5.70 -5.85 10.34
CA ALA A 103 6.33 -4.90 11.25
C ALA A 103 7.53 -5.51 11.98
N GLN A 104 7.42 -6.78 12.40
CA GLN A 104 8.53 -7.52 13.02
C GLN A 104 9.71 -7.64 12.04
N SER A 105 9.44 -8.00 10.79
CA SER A 105 10.44 -8.12 9.73
C SER A 105 11.09 -6.78 9.37
N GLN A 106 10.35 -5.67 9.48
CA GLN A 106 10.86 -4.33 9.17
C GLN A 106 11.70 -3.75 10.30
N GLY A 107 11.32 -4.03 11.55
CA GLY A 107 12.09 -3.67 12.74
C GLY A 107 12.12 -2.18 13.09
N THR A 108 11.32 -1.34 12.43
CA THR A 108 11.18 0.09 12.74
C THR A 108 10.26 0.32 13.94
N ALA A 109 10.35 1.48 14.60
CA ALA A 109 9.50 1.79 15.75
C ALA A 109 8.06 2.07 15.31
N GLU A 110 7.92 2.77 14.19
CA GLU A 110 6.66 3.18 13.57
C GLU A 110 5.82 1.98 13.16
N SER A 111 6.41 1.00 12.45
CA SER A 111 5.70 -0.22 12.03
C SER A 111 5.19 -1.04 13.21
N ARG A 112 5.98 -1.12 14.29
CA ARG A 112 5.56 -1.82 15.52
C ARG A 112 4.40 -1.11 16.21
N GLU A 113 4.43 0.23 16.26
CA GLU A 113 3.36 1.00 16.87
C GLU A 113 2.06 0.92 16.07
N HIS A 114 2.15 1.02 14.75
CA HIS A 114 1.01 0.77 13.87
C HIS A 114 0.43 -0.64 14.06
N ALA A 115 1.26 -1.68 14.11
CA ALA A 115 0.79 -3.04 14.37
C ALA A 115 0.11 -3.16 15.75
N ARG A 116 0.67 -2.56 16.82
CA ARG A 116 0.04 -2.52 18.15
C ARG A 116 -1.32 -1.84 18.16
N SER A 117 -1.47 -0.75 17.42
CA SER A 117 -2.76 -0.06 17.32
C SER A 117 -3.84 -0.95 16.71
N LEU A 118 -3.48 -1.78 15.71
CA LEU A 118 -4.41 -2.73 15.09
C LEU A 118 -4.73 -3.91 16.01
N ILE A 119 -3.75 -4.43 16.76
CA ILE A 119 -4.01 -5.45 17.78
C ILE A 119 -4.97 -4.91 18.83
N SER A 120 -4.80 -3.64 19.23
CA SER A 120 -5.67 -3.01 20.21
C SER A 120 -7.10 -2.86 19.71
N ALA A 121 -7.28 -2.29 18.51
CA ALA A 121 -8.59 -2.20 17.87
C ALA A 121 -9.27 -3.57 17.69
N LEU A 122 -8.49 -4.64 17.48
CA LEU A 122 -9.00 -5.99 17.32
C LEU A 122 -9.42 -6.63 18.66
N GLN A 123 -8.58 -6.58 19.70
CA GLN A 123 -8.67 -7.48 20.87
C GLN A 123 -8.27 -6.88 22.22
N ILE A 124 -7.84 -5.61 22.30
CA ILE A 124 -7.38 -5.02 23.57
C ILE A 124 -8.14 -3.72 23.85
N GLY A 125 -8.79 -3.68 25.01
CA GLY A 125 -9.45 -2.49 25.53
C GLY A 125 -10.92 -2.40 25.17
N ASN A 126 -11.57 -1.42 25.79
CA ASN A 126 -12.99 -1.19 25.67
C ASN A 126 -13.33 -0.68 24.26
N GLY A 127 -14.34 -1.27 23.63
CA GLY A 127 -14.76 -0.99 22.26
C GLY A 127 -13.98 -1.76 21.20
N SER A 128 -13.12 -2.72 21.55
CA SER A 128 -12.45 -3.53 20.51
C SER A 128 -13.45 -4.39 19.72
N ILE A 129 -13.11 -4.77 18.48
CA ILE A 129 -13.93 -5.65 17.63
C ILE A 129 -14.28 -6.95 18.36
N GLY A 130 -13.29 -7.54 19.05
CA GLY A 130 -13.45 -8.77 19.82
C GLY A 130 -14.39 -8.62 21.01
N GLU A 131 -14.34 -7.50 21.72
CA GLU A 131 -15.26 -7.21 22.83
C GLU A 131 -16.68 -6.95 22.33
N ARG A 132 -16.89 -6.05 21.36
CA ARG A 132 -18.23 -5.75 20.83
C ARG A 132 -18.92 -7.00 20.28
N LEU A 133 -18.16 -7.89 19.63
CA LEU A 133 -18.69 -9.17 19.16
C LEU A 133 -18.94 -10.17 20.31
N ASN A 134 -18.10 -10.18 21.34
CA ASN A 134 -18.31 -10.98 22.55
C ASN A 134 -19.61 -10.55 23.28
N GLU A 135 -19.82 -9.25 23.47
CA GLU A 135 -21.03 -8.68 24.07
C GLU A 135 -22.27 -9.05 23.27
N ALA A 136 -22.21 -8.86 21.95
CA ALA A 136 -23.31 -9.22 21.06
C ALA A 136 -23.67 -10.71 21.17
N LEU A 137 -22.67 -11.60 21.19
CA LEU A 137 -22.87 -13.05 21.33
C LEU A 137 -23.27 -13.47 22.76
N SER A 138 -23.03 -12.63 23.76
CA SER A 138 -23.44 -12.88 25.15
C SER A 138 -24.89 -12.51 25.42
N ASP A 139 -25.54 -11.76 24.51
CA ASP A 139 -26.94 -11.40 24.63
C ASP A 139 -27.85 -12.63 24.43
N GLY A 140 -28.38 -13.14 25.55
CA GLY A 140 -29.31 -14.26 25.54
C GLY A 140 -30.60 -13.99 24.75
N PHE A 141 -31.03 -12.74 24.60
CA PHE A 141 -32.22 -12.43 23.79
C PHE A 141 -31.97 -12.66 22.30
N ALA A 142 -30.78 -12.36 21.80
CA ALA A 142 -30.38 -12.65 20.42
C ALA A 142 -30.44 -14.16 20.11
N SER A 143 -30.23 -15.02 21.12
CA SER A 143 -30.31 -16.48 20.97
C SER A 143 -31.75 -17.04 20.95
N GLN A 144 -32.75 -16.28 21.42
CA GLN A 144 -34.11 -16.77 21.57
C GLN A 144 -34.77 -17.14 20.23
N THR A 145 -34.69 -16.24 19.25
CA THR A 145 -35.30 -16.48 17.93
C THR A 145 -34.74 -17.74 17.24
N PRO A 146 -33.40 -17.93 17.12
CA PRO A 146 -32.88 -19.16 16.54
C PRO A 146 -33.20 -20.39 17.38
N PHE A 147 -33.21 -20.30 18.71
CA PHE A 147 -33.60 -21.42 19.56
C PHE A 147 -35.07 -21.83 19.31
N ASP A 148 -36.02 -20.90 19.45
CA ASP A 148 -37.46 -21.15 19.34
C ASP A 148 -37.86 -21.66 17.95
N LYS A 149 -37.16 -21.22 16.89
CA LYS A 149 -37.43 -21.65 15.51
C LYS A 149 -37.32 -23.16 15.31
N LEU A 150 -36.30 -23.80 15.91
CA LEU A 150 -36.10 -25.24 15.74
C LEU A 150 -36.62 -26.04 16.94
N ALA A 151 -36.50 -25.49 18.15
CA ALA A 151 -37.02 -26.12 19.35
C ALA A 151 -38.55 -26.22 19.29
N GLY A 152 -39.24 -25.13 18.89
CA GLY A 152 -40.69 -25.07 18.76
C GLY A 152 -41.28 -25.89 17.61
N ALA A 153 -40.46 -26.38 16.67
CA ALA A 153 -40.90 -27.31 15.63
C ALA A 153 -41.03 -28.76 16.14
N ASN A 154 -40.46 -29.07 17.31
CA ASN A 154 -40.55 -30.38 17.93
C ASN A 154 -41.77 -30.44 18.85
N PHE A 155 -42.68 -31.38 18.60
CA PHE A 155 -43.87 -31.57 19.43
C PHE A 155 -43.53 -32.29 20.73
N LEU A 156 -44.02 -31.77 21.85
CA LEU A 156 -43.91 -32.38 23.19
C LEU A 156 -45.19 -33.14 23.53
N ARG A 157 -45.56 -34.09 22.66
CA ARG A 157 -46.84 -34.80 22.70
C ARG A 157 -47.02 -35.54 24.02
N LEU A 158 -45.95 -36.14 24.54
CA LEU A 158 -46.03 -36.93 25.76
C LEU A 158 -46.17 -36.07 27.03
N LEU A 159 -45.73 -34.81 26.97
CA LEU A 159 -45.94 -33.81 28.02
C LEU A 159 -47.27 -33.06 27.88
N GLY A 160 -48.02 -33.29 26.80
CA GLY A 160 -49.27 -32.58 26.52
C GLY A 160 -49.07 -31.10 26.17
N GLN A 161 -47.88 -30.72 25.70
CA GLN A 161 -47.54 -29.35 25.32
C GLN A 161 -47.24 -29.25 23.82
N HIS A 162 -47.59 -28.11 23.24
CA HIS A 162 -47.30 -27.84 21.83
C HIS A 162 -46.00 -27.06 21.63
N LYS A 163 -45.48 -26.41 22.68
CA LYS A 163 -44.26 -25.60 22.63
C LYS A 163 -43.50 -25.70 23.94
N LEU A 164 -42.17 -25.64 23.84
CA LEU A 164 -41.30 -25.36 24.98
C LEU A 164 -41.07 -23.86 25.12
N SER A 165 -40.67 -23.45 26.32
CA SER A 165 -40.26 -22.07 26.65
C SER A 165 -38.74 -22.04 26.76
N HIS A 166 -38.09 -21.20 25.96
CA HIS A 166 -36.67 -20.90 26.10
C HIS A 166 -36.40 -20.15 27.41
N LYS A 167 -35.44 -20.62 28.21
CA LYS A 167 -35.01 -19.98 29.44
C LYS A 167 -33.77 -19.12 29.18
N VAL A 168 -34.01 -17.92 28.66
CA VAL A 168 -32.97 -16.92 28.34
C VAL A 168 -32.07 -16.62 29.57
N SER A 169 -32.62 -16.67 30.78
CA SER A 169 -31.87 -16.49 32.03
C SER A 169 -30.79 -17.55 32.28
N GLU A 170 -30.82 -18.65 31.54
CA GLU A 170 -29.87 -19.75 31.64
C GLU A 170 -28.94 -19.85 30.42
N TYR A 171 -29.07 -18.90 29.50
CA TYR A 171 -28.15 -18.75 28.39
C TYR A 171 -26.76 -18.42 28.92
N GLN A 172 -25.76 -19.15 28.43
CA GLN A 172 -24.36 -18.91 28.77
C GLN A 172 -23.49 -19.13 27.53
N ILE A 173 -22.38 -18.39 27.48
CA ILE A 173 -21.34 -18.53 26.47
C ILE A 173 -20.15 -19.33 27.02
N GLY A 174 -19.35 -19.92 26.13
CA GLY A 174 -18.13 -20.65 26.49
C GLY A 174 -17.08 -20.64 25.38
N TYR A 175 -15.86 -21.02 25.76
CA TYR A 175 -14.63 -20.95 24.97
C TYR A 175 -13.99 -22.33 24.81
N LEU A 176 -14.58 -23.17 23.97
CA LEU A 176 -14.16 -24.56 23.80
C LEU A 176 -13.05 -24.74 22.76
N LYS A 177 -12.34 -25.87 22.90
CA LYS A 177 -11.32 -26.35 21.93
C LYS A 177 -10.13 -25.39 21.77
N LYS A 178 -9.57 -24.93 22.88
CA LYS A 178 -8.28 -24.21 22.88
C LYS A 178 -7.22 -25.00 22.12
N GLY A 179 -6.49 -24.34 21.22
CA GLY A 179 -5.48 -24.95 20.36
C GLY A 179 -6.00 -25.46 19.02
N ALA A 180 -7.31 -25.66 18.87
CA ALA A 180 -7.92 -26.18 17.64
C ALA A 180 -7.97 -25.13 16.52
N SER A 181 -8.31 -25.57 15.31
CA SER A 181 -8.28 -24.73 14.12
C SER A 181 -9.31 -23.60 14.14
N ALA A 182 -8.81 -22.39 13.90
CA ALA A 182 -9.60 -21.32 13.29
C ALA A 182 -9.93 -21.68 11.82
N ASN A 183 -10.70 -20.83 11.14
CA ASN A 183 -11.00 -20.98 9.70
C ASN A 183 -10.07 -20.14 8.80
N VAL A 184 -8.89 -19.77 9.30
CA VAL A 184 -7.87 -19.07 8.52
C VAL A 184 -6.58 -19.87 8.50
N TYR A 185 -5.97 -20.01 7.34
CA TYR A 185 -4.65 -20.65 7.17
C TYR A 185 -3.63 -19.67 6.63
N LEU A 186 -2.35 -19.94 6.91
CA LEU A 186 -1.22 -19.13 6.44
C LEU A 186 -0.54 -19.86 5.29
N ASP A 187 -0.50 -19.21 4.12
CA ASP A 187 0.34 -19.64 3.01
C ASP A 187 1.80 -19.20 3.30
N PRO A 188 2.81 -20.09 3.25
CA PRO A 188 4.19 -19.69 3.46
C PRO A 188 4.69 -18.62 2.48
N THR A 189 4.06 -18.48 1.31
CA THR A 189 4.46 -17.54 0.26
C THR A 189 4.04 -16.09 0.51
N ILE A 190 3.11 -15.85 1.46
CA ILE A 190 2.71 -14.51 1.92
C ILE A 190 3.52 -14.05 3.15
N LEU A 191 4.32 -14.93 3.74
CA LEU A 191 5.10 -14.60 4.92
C LEU A 191 6.35 -13.77 4.55
N PRO A 192 6.71 -12.75 5.35
CA PRO A 192 7.95 -12.02 5.15
C PRO A 192 9.15 -12.93 5.33
N GLY A 193 10.05 -12.91 4.33
CA GLY A 193 11.07 -13.97 4.14
C GLY A 193 12.06 -14.21 5.30
N SER A 194 12.18 -13.29 6.27
CA SER A 194 13.00 -13.47 7.48
C SER A 194 12.19 -13.66 8.76
N ALA A 195 10.86 -13.55 8.73
CA ALA A 195 10.03 -13.68 9.92
C ALA A 195 9.80 -15.16 10.23
N SER A 196 10.30 -15.60 11.38
CA SER A 196 9.88 -16.88 11.95
C SER A 196 8.43 -16.76 12.41
N VAL A 197 7.58 -17.68 11.97
CA VAL A 197 6.21 -17.77 12.49
C VAL A 197 6.28 -18.11 13.99
N PRO A 198 5.68 -17.29 14.88
CA PRO A 198 5.77 -17.54 16.32
C PRO A 198 5.20 -18.89 16.75
N ALA A 199 5.71 -19.42 17.86
CA ALA A 199 5.15 -20.62 18.46
C ALA A 199 3.66 -20.43 18.80
N GLY A 200 2.87 -21.49 18.67
CA GLY A 200 1.42 -21.45 18.93
C GLY A 200 0.59 -20.86 17.79
N THR A 201 1.20 -20.37 16.70
CA THR A 201 0.46 -19.86 15.54
C THR A 201 -0.40 -20.93 14.88
N TYR A 202 0.12 -22.15 14.75
CA TYR A 202 -0.55 -23.23 14.03
C TYR A 202 -1.34 -24.15 14.95
N SER A 203 -2.51 -24.57 14.49
CA SER A 203 -3.33 -25.58 15.14
C SER A 203 -2.66 -26.96 15.09
N THR A 204 -2.91 -27.79 16.11
CA THR A 204 -2.40 -29.16 16.16
C THR A 204 -3.23 -30.07 15.24
N GLY A 205 -2.60 -30.64 14.20
CA GLY A 205 -3.15 -31.77 13.44
C GLY A 205 -4.27 -31.43 12.45
N SER A 206 -4.33 -30.19 11.96
CA SER A 206 -5.31 -29.80 10.93
C SER A 206 -4.69 -28.89 9.88
N ALA A 207 -4.68 -29.39 8.64
CA ALA A 207 -4.30 -28.64 7.46
C ALA A 207 -5.51 -28.47 6.54
N ASP A 208 -5.47 -27.46 5.70
CA ASP A 208 -6.42 -27.30 4.62
C ASP A 208 -6.18 -28.35 3.51
N SER A 209 -6.98 -28.31 2.44
CA SER A 209 -6.86 -29.25 1.31
C SER A 209 -5.55 -29.11 0.53
N THR A 210 -4.83 -27.98 0.67
CA THR A 210 -3.54 -27.74 0.04
C THR A 210 -2.36 -28.10 0.95
N GLY A 211 -2.63 -28.51 2.20
CA GLY A 211 -1.62 -28.88 3.19
C GLY A 211 -1.17 -27.73 4.09
N PHE A 212 -1.75 -26.53 3.95
CA PHE A 212 -1.43 -25.38 4.79
C PHE A 212 -2.12 -25.47 6.14
N GLN A 213 -1.38 -25.15 7.20
CA GLN A 213 -1.88 -25.26 8.57
C GLN A 213 -2.79 -24.08 8.92
N TYR A 214 -3.91 -24.39 9.58
CA TYR A 214 -4.80 -23.36 10.13
C TYR A 214 -4.16 -22.66 11.33
N LEU A 215 -4.51 -21.39 11.51
CA LEU A 215 -4.26 -20.63 12.72
C LEU A 215 -4.89 -21.35 13.93
N SER A 216 -4.19 -21.37 15.05
CA SER A 216 -4.69 -21.88 16.31
C SER A 216 -5.70 -20.92 16.95
N GLY A 217 -6.83 -21.46 17.41
CA GLY A 217 -7.88 -20.74 18.13
C GLY A 217 -7.64 -20.75 19.63
N TYR A 218 -7.88 -19.61 20.28
CA TYR A 218 -7.70 -19.38 21.72
C TYR A 218 -6.29 -19.68 22.25
N GLN A 219 -5.31 -19.82 21.36
CA GLN A 219 -3.91 -19.95 21.70
C GLN A 219 -3.26 -18.57 21.47
N PRO A 220 -2.59 -18.00 22.48
CA PRO A 220 -1.88 -16.75 22.31
C PRO A 220 -0.72 -16.92 21.34
N VAL A 221 -0.62 -16.01 20.38
CA VAL A 221 0.49 -15.88 19.44
C VAL A 221 1.23 -14.59 19.78
N GLU A 222 2.41 -14.75 20.36
CA GLU A 222 3.28 -13.63 20.76
C GLU A 222 4.16 -13.19 19.60
N VAL A 223 3.92 -11.99 19.06
CA VAL A 223 4.81 -11.39 18.07
C VAL A 223 5.81 -10.49 18.80
N SER A 224 7.08 -10.89 18.79
CA SER A 224 8.14 -10.26 19.59
C SER A 224 8.21 -8.74 19.38
N GLY A 225 8.12 -8.00 20.48
CA GLY A 225 8.17 -6.53 20.49
C GLY A 225 6.92 -5.84 19.95
N ILE A 226 5.84 -6.57 19.64
CA ILE A 226 4.59 -6.02 19.12
C ILE A 226 3.45 -6.32 20.11
N GLY A 227 3.07 -7.58 20.28
CA GLY A 227 2.01 -7.98 21.21
C GLY A 227 1.42 -9.36 20.93
N THR A 228 0.39 -9.70 21.69
CA THR A 228 -0.30 -10.99 21.63
C THR A 228 -1.54 -10.91 20.75
N ILE A 229 -1.76 -11.93 19.92
CA ILE A 229 -2.97 -12.08 19.09
C ILE A 229 -3.52 -13.49 19.32
N ALA A 230 -4.85 -13.68 19.31
CA ALA A 230 -5.45 -15.01 19.32
C ALA A 230 -6.64 -15.12 18.37
N GLY A 231 -6.79 -16.26 17.68
CA GLY A 231 -7.97 -16.57 16.89
C GLY A 231 -9.12 -17.15 17.72
N VAL A 232 -10.26 -17.39 17.07
CA VAL A 232 -11.39 -18.13 17.63
C VAL A 232 -11.50 -19.49 16.91
N PRO A 233 -11.51 -20.62 17.61
CA PRO A 233 -11.68 -21.92 16.98
C PRO A 233 -13.12 -22.07 16.49
N VAL A 234 -13.25 -22.22 15.18
CA VAL A 234 -14.54 -22.43 14.50
C VAL A 234 -14.61 -23.76 13.76
N LEU A 235 -13.56 -24.59 13.86
CA LEU A 235 -13.54 -25.98 13.40
C LEU A 235 -13.93 -26.11 11.92
N PRO A 236 -13.06 -25.69 10.98
CA PRO A 236 -13.30 -25.83 9.55
C PRO A 236 -13.61 -27.29 9.20
N ASN A 237 -14.53 -27.48 8.25
CA ASN A 237 -15.07 -28.77 7.80
C ASN A 237 -15.88 -29.55 8.85
N GLN A 238 -16.16 -28.96 10.01
CA GLN A 238 -17.08 -29.53 10.98
C GLN A 238 -18.41 -28.79 10.99
N ARG A 239 -19.49 -29.53 11.19
CA ARG A 239 -20.81 -28.94 11.44
C ARG A 239 -20.89 -28.49 12.90
N PRO A 240 -21.74 -27.50 13.22
CA PRO A 240 -22.14 -27.28 14.61
C PRO A 240 -22.60 -28.60 15.21
N HIS A 241 -22.21 -28.87 16.46
CA HIS A 241 -22.53 -30.12 17.15
C HIS A 241 -22.70 -29.88 18.65
N LEU A 242 -23.34 -30.85 19.31
CA LEU A 242 -23.53 -30.83 20.75
C LEU A 242 -22.24 -31.20 21.47
N VAL A 243 -22.05 -30.61 22.64
CA VAL A 243 -20.90 -30.85 23.52
C VAL A 243 -21.38 -31.20 24.92
N SER A 244 -20.54 -31.88 25.68
CA SER A 244 -20.84 -32.22 27.07
C SER A 244 -21.01 -30.95 27.90
N THR A 245 -21.98 -30.97 28.82
CA THR A 245 -22.19 -29.90 29.80
C THR A 245 -20.98 -29.73 30.72
N THR A 246 -20.25 -30.81 31.01
CA THR A 246 -19.01 -30.78 31.80
C THR A 246 -17.88 -30.09 31.03
N ASP A 247 -17.70 -30.42 29.75
CA ASP A 247 -16.69 -29.77 28.90
C ASP A 247 -16.98 -28.27 28.79
N PHE A 248 -18.24 -27.90 28.56
CA PHE A 248 -18.67 -26.50 28.54
C PHE A 248 -18.41 -25.79 29.88
N ALA A 249 -18.81 -26.37 31.00
CA ALA A 249 -18.66 -25.76 32.33
C ALA A 249 -17.18 -25.47 32.68
N ASN A 250 -16.28 -26.35 32.26
CA ASN A 250 -14.83 -26.19 32.46
C ASN A 250 -14.20 -25.09 31.59
N ASN A 251 -14.92 -24.57 30.59
CA ASN A 251 -14.40 -23.63 29.59
C ASN A 251 -15.26 -22.36 29.47
N THR A 252 -15.80 -21.87 30.59
CA THR A 252 -16.62 -20.65 30.65
C THR A 252 -15.79 -19.37 30.79
N ASN A 253 -14.55 -19.47 31.26
CA ASN A 253 -13.65 -18.33 31.42
C ASN A 253 -12.95 -17.98 30.10
N ALA A 254 -12.67 -16.69 29.90
CA ALA A 254 -11.90 -16.22 28.76
C ALA A 254 -10.54 -16.95 28.68
N PRO A 255 -10.14 -17.47 27.50
CA PRO A 255 -9.05 -18.45 27.40
C PRO A 255 -7.65 -17.84 27.35
N VAL A 256 -7.56 -16.53 27.11
CA VAL A 256 -6.33 -15.74 27.05
C VAL A 256 -6.53 -14.48 27.90
N SER A 257 -5.69 -14.31 28.93
CA SER A 257 -5.77 -13.14 29.81
C SER A 257 -5.38 -11.87 29.05
N GLY A 258 -6.14 -10.79 29.25
CA GLY A 258 -5.88 -9.49 28.64
C GLY A 258 -6.38 -9.31 27.20
N LEU A 259 -6.92 -10.36 26.57
CA LEU A 259 -7.56 -10.28 25.26
C LEU A 259 -9.07 -10.48 25.39
N THR A 260 -9.84 -9.67 24.66
CA THR A 260 -11.28 -9.83 24.50
C THR A 260 -11.57 -10.65 23.24
N LEU A 261 -11.94 -11.91 23.44
CA LEU A 261 -12.17 -12.86 22.34
C LEU A 261 -13.65 -13.24 22.27
N PRO A 262 -14.27 -13.32 21.08
CA PRO A 262 -15.61 -13.84 20.93
C PRO A 262 -15.73 -15.31 21.40
N PRO A 263 -16.86 -15.72 22.01
CA PRO A 263 -17.10 -17.12 22.35
C PRO A 263 -17.44 -17.94 21.09
N ASN A 264 -17.30 -19.26 21.20
CA ASN A 264 -17.58 -20.20 20.12
C ASN A 264 -18.54 -21.33 20.53
N SER A 265 -19.03 -21.32 21.78
CA SER A 265 -19.96 -22.31 22.28
C SER A 265 -21.04 -21.68 23.14
N PHE A 266 -22.21 -22.34 23.15
CA PHE A 266 -23.43 -21.81 23.72
C PHE A 266 -24.16 -22.87 24.52
N LYS A 267 -24.63 -22.48 25.70
CA LYS A 267 -25.52 -23.27 26.53
C LYS A 267 -26.88 -22.60 26.54
N SER A 268 -27.91 -23.39 26.29
CA SER A 268 -29.30 -22.95 26.33
C SER A 268 -30.14 -23.97 27.09
N ALA A 269 -31.29 -23.52 27.60
CA ALA A 269 -32.20 -24.39 28.32
C ALA A 269 -33.65 -24.22 27.84
N GLY A 270 -34.34 -25.35 27.73
CA GLY A 270 -35.77 -25.41 27.44
C GLY A 270 -36.54 -25.89 28.66
N ALA A 271 -37.72 -25.33 28.88
CA ALA A 271 -38.64 -25.85 29.88
C ALA A 271 -40.04 -26.06 29.29
N ALA A 272 -40.73 -27.08 29.79
CA ALA A 272 -42.11 -27.36 29.45
C ALA A 272 -42.87 -27.83 30.70
N LYS A 273 -44.16 -27.49 30.76
CA LYS A 273 -45.03 -27.89 31.87
C LYS A 273 -45.62 -29.26 31.59
N GLU A 274 -45.42 -30.22 32.49
CA GLU A 274 -46.01 -31.55 32.37
C GLU A 274 -47.52 -31.49 32.68
N HIS A 275 -48.34 -32.15 31.87
CA HIS A 275 -49.80 -31.98 31.90
C HIS A 275 -50.47 -32.55 33.16
N VAL A 276 -49.91 -33.57 33.80
CA VAL A 276 -50.53 -34.28 34.94
C VAL A 276 -50.14 -33.63 36.27
N SER A 277 -48.84 -33.52 36.56
CA SER A 277 -48.28 -32.94 37.77
C SER A 277 -48.27 -31.42 37.75
N GLN A 278 -48.38 -30.80 36.57
CA GLN A 278 -48.28 -29.35 36.38
C GLN A 278 -46.89 -28.79 36.75
N ASP A 279 -45.89 -29.65 36.93
CA ASP A 279 -44.52 -29.24 37.22
C ASP A 279 -43.78 -28.83 35.95
N PHE A 280 -42.79 -27.96 36.10
CA PHE A 280 -41.88 -27.62 35.02
C PHE A 280 -40.75 -28.63 34.93
N LEU A 281 -40.71 -29.32 33.80
CA LEU A 281 -39.53 -30.10 33.39
C LEU A 281 -38.57 -29.18 32.66
N ARG A 282 -37.27 -29.41 32.87
CA ARG A 282 -36.18 -28.60 32.34
C ARG A 282 -35.13 -29.48 31.68
N ALA A 283 -34.65 -29.03 30.53
CA ALA A 283 -33.55 -29.63 29.79
C ALA A 283 -32.50 -28.58 29.49
N ILE A 284 -31.23 -28.98 29.50
CA ILE A 284 -30.07 -28.14 29.17
C ILE A 284 -29.33 -28.78 28.02
N SER A 285 -28.87 -27.96 27.08
CA SER A 285 -27.99 -28.39 26.01
C SER A 285 -26.81 -27.43 25.88
N CYS A 286 -25.65 -27.94 25.48
CA CYS A 286 -24.47 -27.18 25.13
C CYS A 286 -24.07 -27.52 23.69
N SER A 287 -23.66 -26.53 22.90
CA SER A 287 -23.29 -26.69 21.50
C SER A 287 -22.09 -25.81 21.16
N ILE A 288 -21.35 -26.19 20.13
CA ILE A 288 -20.21 -25.43 19.61
C ILE A 288 -20.44 -25.09 18.14
N VAL A 289 -19.94 -23.95 17.70
CA VAL A 289 -19.97 -23.55 16.29
C VAL A 289 -19.07 -24.46 15.44
N GLY A 290 -19.40 -24.57 14.16
CA GLY A 290 -18.61 -25.27 13.16
C GLY A 290 -18.67 -24.54 11.82
N ALA A 291 -17.56 -24.57 11.07
CA ALA A 291 -17.38 -23.87 9.81
C ALA A 291 -17.34 -24.86 8.62
N LEU A 292 -18.51 -25.35 8.19
CA LEU A 292 -18.59 -26.21 7.01
C LEU A 292 -18.26 -25.40 5.74
N ASP A 293 -17.25 -25.85 4.99
CA ASP A 293 -16.76 -25.24 3.74
C ASP A 293 -16.42 -23.74 3.85
N ASN A 294 -16.13 -23.27 5.07
CA ASN A 294 -15.73 -21.89 5.32
C ASN A 294 -14.28 -21.87 5.77
N LYS A 295 -13.37 -21.58 4.83
CA LYS A 295 -11.95 -21.41 5.08
C LYS A 295 -11.43 -20.24 4.27
N PHE A 296 -10.44 -19.53 4.81
CA PHE A 296 -9.83 -18.38 4.17
C PHE A 296 -8.32 -18.43 4.29
N THR A 297 -7.62 -17.92 3.28
CA THR A 297 -6.20 -17.61 3.40
C THR A 297 -6.05 -16.27 4.12
N ALA A 298 -5.09 -16.14 5.02
CA ALA A 298 -4.73 -14.82 5.53
C ALA A 298 -4.33 -13.90 4.37
N SER A 299 -4.83 -12.67 4.39
CA SER A 299 -4.64 -11.71 3.31
C SER A 299 -4.90 -10.29 3.81
N ILE A 300 -4.50 -9.31 3.00
CA ILE A 300 -4.80 -7.89 3.14
C ILE A 300 -5.55 -7.48 1.85
N PRO A 301 -6.85 -7.80 1.70
CA PRO A 301 -7.52 -7.73 0.39
C PRO A 301 -7.62 -6.32 -0.20
N HIS A 302 -7.68 -5.31 0.67
CA HIS A 302 -7.63 -3.89 0.30
C HIS A 302 -6.20 -3.35 0.26
N GLY A 303 -5.19 -4.23 0.38
CA GLY A 303 -3.78 -3.89 0.26
C GLY A 303 -3.47 -3.21 -1.06
N TYR A 304 -2.59 -2.21 -1.02
CA TYR A 304 -2.10 -1.53 -2.21
C TYR A 304 -0.61 -1.21 -2.13
N ILE A 305 0.01 -1.10 -3.30
CA ILE A 305 1.40 -0.69 -3.48
C ILE A 305 1.41 0.58 -4.33
N VAL A 306 2.23 1.55 -3.94
CA VAL A 306 2.41 2.80 -4.68
C VAL A 306 3.70 2.71 -5.47
N LEU A 307 3.65 3.04 -6.75
CA LEU A 307 4.81 3.21 -7.62
C LEU A 307 4.88 4.68 -8.02
N ASN A 308 5.98 5.35 -7.74
CA ASN A 308 6.17 6.77 -8.01
C ASN A 308 7.41 6.97 -8.89
N ASN A 309 7.21 7.57 -10.06
CA ASN A 309 8.29 8.00 -10.94
C ASN A 309 8.05 9.49 -11.20
N PRO A 310 8.43 10.37 -10.24
CA PRO A 310 8.16 11.79 -10.34
C PRO A 310 8.73 12.35 -11.66
N SER A 311 8.04 13.34 -12.22
CA SER A 311 8.63 14.13 -13.31
C SER A 311 9.82 14.80 -12.68
N GLY A 312 11.05 14.43 -13.09
CA GLY A 312 12.27 14.96 -12.48
C GLY A 312 12.09 16.45 -12.23
N THR A 313 11.92 16.83 -10.96
CA THR A 313 11.74 18.23 -10.62
C THR A 313 13.11 18.85 -10.79
N LEU A 314 13.25 19.71 -11.79
CA LEU A 314 14.07 20.90 -11.62
C LEU A 314 13.67 21.46 -10.25
N ASP A 315 14.65 21.63 -9.37
CA ASP A 315 14.45 22.44 -8.19
C ASP A 315 13.83 23.77 -8.63
N SER A 316 12.98 24.34 -7.78
CA SER A 316 11.87 25.25 -8.09
C SER A 316 12.18 26.59 -8.81
N THR A 317 13.30 26.73 -9.50
CA THR A 317 13.53 27.83 -10.44
C THR A 317 12.72 27.62 -11.73
N PRO A 318 12.02 28.65 -12.25
CA PRO A 318 11.20 28.51 -13.44
C PRO A 318 12.07 28.09 -14.64
N ALA A 319 11.85 26.89 -15.16
CA ALA A 319 12.48 26.45 -16.40
C ALA A 319 12.16 27.48 -17.52
N PRO A 320 13.18 28.01 -18.22
CA PRO A 320 12.95 28.87 -19.36
C PRO A 320 12.18 28.09 -20.44
N ASN A 321 11.19 28.73 -21.05
CA ASN A 321 10.32 28.17 -22.09
C ASN A 321 11.05 27.24 -23.08
N ALA A 322 10.67 25.96 -23.09
CA ALA A 322 11.29 24.91 -23.91
C ALA A 322 11.13 25.08 -25.43
N ALA A 323 10.25 25.99 -25.88
CA ALA A 323 10.09 26.30 -27.31
C ALA A 323 11.17 27.26 -27.85
N ASN A 324 12.02 27.82 -26.98
CA ASN A 324 13.02 28.79 -27.38
C ASN A 324 14.44 28.32 -27.01
N ILE A 325 15.12 27.69 -27.98
CA ILE A 325 16.50 27.24 -27.86
C ILE A 325 17.46 28.36 -27.42
N PHE A 326 17.12 29.62 -27.71
CA PHE A 326 17.95 30.77 -27.35
C PHE A 326 17.82 31.17 -25.88
N ASN A 327 16.76 30.78 -25.16
CA ASN A 327 16.66 31.04 -23.72
C ASN A 327 17.68 30.22 -22.90
N ASN A 328 18.21 29.13 -23.47
CA ASN A 328 19.24 28.30 -22.82
C ASN A 328 20.68 28.73 -23.17
N GLU A 329 20.85 29.54 -24.21
CA GLU A 329 22.16 30.04 -24.69
C GLU A 329 22.41 31.50 -24.32
N LEU A 330 21.34 32.25 -24.03
CA LEU A 330 21.43 33.64 -23.59
C LEU A 330 21.45 33.66 -22.06
N PHE A 331 22.50 34.27 -21.50
CA PHE A 331 22.76 34.39 -20.07
C PHE A 331 21.52 34.80 -19.25
N THR A 332 21.55 34.47 -17.95
CA THR A 332 20.57 34.93 -16.96
C THR A 332 20.34 36.44 -17.08
N GLY A 333 19.08 36.86 -17.24
CA GLY A 333 18.69 38.26 -17.37
C GLY A 333 18.35 38.73 -18.80
N VAL A 334 18.36 37.84 -19.81
CA VAL A 334 17.85 38.14 -21.16
C VAL A 334 16.46 37.53 -21.34
N PHE A 335 15.51 38.33 -21.82
CA PHE A 335 14.11 37.96 -22.05
C PHE A 335 13.82 38.00 -23.55
N VAL A 336 13.08 37.02 -24.06
CA VAL A 336 12.77 36.88 -25.50
C VAL A 336 11.27 36.80 -25.71
N ALA A 337 10.72 37.63 -26.60
CA ALA A 337 9.34 37.62 -27.04
C ALA A 337 9.09 36.59 -28.15
N ASN A 338 7.83 36.19 -28.35
CA ASN A 338 7.43 35.16 -29.32
C ASN A 338 7.79 35.49 -30.79
N ASN A 339 8.00 36.77 -31.11
CA ASN A 339 8.40 37.22 -32.44
C ASN A 339 9.93 37.29 -32.63
N GLY A 340 10.71 36.76 -31.68
CA GLY A 340 12.17 36.69 -31.76
C GLY A 340 12.90 37.93 -31.24
N ALA A 341 12.17 38.97 -30.84
CA ALA A 341 12.79 40.13 -30.19
C ALA A 341 13.27 39.78 -28.79
N PHE A 342 14.40 40.33 -28.34
CA PHE A 342 14.94 40.10 -27.01
C PHE A 342 15.44 41.39 -26.34
N SER A 343 15.49 41.40 -25.02
CA SER A 343 15.97 42.52 -24.20
C SER A 343 16.52 42.01 -22.87
N THR A 344 17.41 42.78 -22.24
CA THR A 344 17.75 42.58 -20.83
C THR A 344 16.73 43.22 -19.88
N ASP A 345 15.78 44.00 -20.41
CA ASP A 345 14.68 44.61 -19.67
C ASP A 345 13.39 43.79 -19.86
N ARG A 346 12.92 43.17 -18.76
CA ARG A 346 11.70 42.36 -18.75
C ARG A 346 10.46 43.17 -19.08
N ALA A 347 10.36 44.39 -18.54
CA ALA A 347 9.18 45.23 -18.75
C ALA A 347 9.07 45.63 -20.23
N LEU A 348 10.20 45.85 -20.88
CA LEU A 348 10.26 46.18 -22.30
C LEU A 348 9.78 45.01 -23.19
N ILE A 349 10.20 43.78 -22.87
CA ILE A 349 9.79 42.58 -23.63
C ILE A 349 8.32 42.23 -23.42
N ASP A 350 7.79 42.40 -22.21
CA ASP A 350 6.37 42.18 -21.95
C ASP A 350 5.51 43.22 -22.68
N GLN A 351 5.93 44.50 -22.72
CA GLN A 351 5.28 45.55 -23.53
C GLN A 351 5.35 45.26 -25.03
N TRP A 352 6.50 44.78 -25.51
CA TRP A 352 6.70 44.42 -26.92
C TRP A 352 5.87 43.20 -27.33
N ALA A 353 5.80 42.19 -26.48
CA ALA A 353 4.97 41.00 -26.70
C ALA A 353 3.48 41.39 -26.72
N ALA A 354 3.03 42.26 -25.81
CA ALA A 354 1.66 42.75 -25.78
C ALA A 354 1.31 43.54 -27.05
N TYR A 355 2.17 44.46 -27.48
CA TYR A 355 1.98 45.24 -28.70
C TYR A 355 1.82 44.35 -29.95
N ASN A 356 2.63 43.29 -30.05
CA ASN A 356 2.62 42.36 -31.19
C ASN A 356 1.59 41.21 -31.07
N SER A 357 0.82 41.14 -29.99
CA SER A 357 -0.18 40.08 -29.76
C SER A 357 -1.54 40.34 -30.46
N VAL A 358 -1.75 41.55 -30.97
CA VAL A 358 -2.95 41.98 -31.68
C VAL A 358 -2.60 42.37 -33.12
N ASN A 359 -3.43 41.97 -34.09
CA ASN A 359 -3.21 42.28 -35.51
C ASN A 359 -4.41 43.06 -36.10
N PRO A 360 -4.25 44.33 -36.52
CA PRO A 360 -3.01 45.12 -36.43
C PRO A 360 -2.70 45.53 -34.97
N PRO A 361 -1.42 45.82 -34.65
CA PRO A 361 -1.04 46.31 -33.33
C PRO A 361 -1.86 47.55 -32.94
N ALA A 362 -2.43 47.54 -31.73
CA ALA A 362 -3.25 48.64 -31.23
C ALA A 362 -2.47 49.44 -30.17
N GLY A 363 -2.35 50.76 -30.39
CA GLY A 363 -1.69 51.70 -29.47
C GLY A 363 -0.32 52.21 -29.96
N PRO A 364 0.33 53.11 -29.20
CA PRO A 364 1.68 53.57 -29.51
C PRO A 364 2.68 52.43 -29.35
N GLN A 365 3.63 52.34 -30.29
CA GLN A 365 4.70 51.35 -30.24
C GLN A 365 5.55 51.55 -28.97
N PRO A 366 5.88 50.47 -28.23
CA PRO A 366 6.79 50.55 -27.09
C PRO A 366 8.15 51.13 -27.49
N PRO A 367 8.92 51.72 -26.56
CA PRO A 367 10.30 52.12 -26.83
C PRO A 367 11.10 50.94 -27.39
N THR A 368 11.89 51.17 -28.44
CA THR A 368 12.74 50.12 -29.04
C THR A 368 14.18 50.16 -28.53
N ASN A 369 14.56 51.20 -27.77
CA ASN A 369 15.88 51.28 -27.14
C ASN A 369 16.01 50.19 -26.06
N GLY A 370 16.94 49.26 -26.28
CA GLY A 370 17.12 48.07 -25.44
C GLY A 370 16.44 46.82 -25.99
N LEU A 371 15.77 46.90 -27.15
CA LEU A 371 15.12 45.77 -27.83
C LEU A 371 15.92 45.36 -29.08
N PHE A 372 16.25 44.08 -29.20
CA PHE A 372 17.11 43.55 -30.26
C PHE A 372 16.37 42.47 -31.06
N GLY A 373 16.55 42.41 -32.38
CA GLY A 373 16.02 41.33 -33.23
C GLY A 373 14.61 41.53 -33.81
N ASP A 374 14.25 42.72 -34.28
CA ASP A 374 12.96 42.96 -34.96
C ASP A 374 12.88 42.26 -36.34
N PRO A 375 11.94 41.30 -36.56
CA PRO A 375 11.74 40.63 -37.85
C PRO A 375 11.23 41.53 -38.98
N HIS A 376 10.83 42.78 -38.71
CA HIS A 376 10.42 43.73 -39.76
C HIS A 376 11.57 44.56 -40.34
N SER A 377 12.72 44.63 -39.66
CA SER A 377 13.96 45.19 -40.21
C SER A 377 14.90 44.15 -40.85
N ILE A 378 14.67 42.85 -40.62
CA ILE A 378 15.43 41.76 -41.27
C ILE A 378 14.68 41.28 -42.51
N LYS A 379 14.32 42.21 -43.40
CA LYS A 379 13.98 41.87 -44.78
C LYS A 379 15.11 42.37 -45.68
N SER A 380 15.84 41.40 -46.23
CA SER A 380 16.98 41.56 -47.15
C SER A 380 18.33 41.94 -46.52
N LEU A 381 19.00 40.97 -45.89
CA LEU A 381 20.47 40.85 -45.92
C LEU A 381 20.93 40.06 -47.18
N GLY A 382 20.16 40.13 -48.27
CA GLY A 382 20.43 39.48 -49.56
C GLY A 382 20.73 40.46 -50.70
N GLY A 383 21.14 41.70 -50.39
CA GLY A 383 21.50 42.71 -51.37
C GLY A 383 23.02 42.89 -51.45
N ASN A 384 23.56 42.85 -52.66
CA ASN A 384 24.97 42.92 -53.06
C ASN A 384 25.78 44.09 -52.45
N GLY A 385 26.18 43.99 -51.18
CA GLY A 385 27.03 45.00 -50.55
C GLY A 385 27.59 44.69 -49.16
N TYR A 386 27.30 43.53 -48.57
CA TYR A 386 27.93 43.12 -47.31
C TYR A 386 29.16 42.25 -47.59
N PRO A 387 30.37 42.63 -47.13
CA PRO A 387 31.49 41.71 -47.13
C PRO A 387 31.12 40.52 -46.24
N SER A 388 31.41 39.30 -46.68
CA SER A 388 31.18 38.07 -45.94
C SER A 388 31.96 37.99 -44.60
N GLN A 389 32.72 39.02 -44.26
CA GLN A 389 33.52 39.15 -43.05
C GLN A 389 33.55 40.63 -42.63
N CYS A 390 33.03 40.94 -41.43
CA CYS A 390 33.32 42.22 -40.78
C CYS A 390 34.73 42.13 -40.18
N ASP A 391 35.69 42.89 -40.72
CA ASP A 391 37.00 43.09 -40.10
C ASP A 391 37.07 44.45 -39.39
N TYR A 392 38.13 44.73 -38.64
CA TYR A 392 38.26 46.02 -37.92
C TYR A 392 38.28 47.25 -38.84
N THR A 393 38.74 47.13 -40.09
CA THR A 393 38.72 48.24 -41.05
C THR A 393 37.32 48.57 -41.56
N SER A 394 36.41 47.59 -41.48
CA SER A 394 34.98 47.77 -41.74
C SER A 394 34.18 48.32 -40.55
N MET A 395 34.79 48.42 -39.36
CA MET A 395 34.13 48.92 -38.14
C MET A 395 34.48 50.37 -37.81
N ASP A 396 35.64 50.88 -38.24
CA ASP A 396 36.08 52.26 -37.95
C ASP A 396 36.74 52.97 -39.13
N GLY A 397 36.45 54.28 -39.26
CA GLY A 397 37.04 55.18 -40.26
C GLY A 397 36.12 55.54 -41.43
N ALA A 398 36.62 56.41 -42.31
CA ALA A 398 35.90 56.88 -43.50
C ALA A 398 35.78 55.74 -44.53
N GLY A 399 34.71 54.94 -44.42
CA GLY A 399 34.47 53.74 -45.22
C GLY A 399 33.89 52.57 -44.43
N ALA A 400 33.69 52.71 -43.11
CA ALA A 400 33.12 51.67 -42.27
C ALA A 400 31.70 51.27 -42.71
N ASN A 401 31.42 49.97 -42.65
CA ASN A 401 30.14 49.39 -43.03
C ASN A 401 29.13 49.58 -41.89
N ALA A 402 27.99 50.19 -42.19
CA ALA A 402 26.96 50.53 -41.20
C ALA A 402 26.42 49.31 -40.43
N GLY A 403 26.42 48.12 -41.05
CA GLY A 403 26.04 46.86 -40.40
C GLY A 403 27.07 46.41 -39.36
N CYS A 404 28.36 46.50 -39.68
CA CYS A 404 29.44 46.13 -38.75
C CYS A 404 29.54 47.13 -37.58
N GLN A 405 29.30 48.42 -37.82
CA GLN A 405 29.25 49.45 -36.77
C GLN A 405 28.09 49.26 -35.79
N SER A 406 26.91 48.91 -36.30
CA SER A 406 25.75 48.64 -35.44
C SER A 406 26.00 47.44 -34.52
N LEU A 407 26.72 46.43 -35.02
CA LEU A 407 27.12 45.26 -34.24
C LEU A 407 28.09 45.61 -33.11
N ARG A 408 29.10 46.45 -33.41
CA ARG A 408 30.07 46.93 -32.41
C ARG A 408 29.39 47.77 -31.33
N ASN A 409 28.53 48.70 -31.69
CA ASN A 409 27.85 49.57 -30.73
C ASN A 409 26.96 48.76 -29.77
N ALA A 410 26.32 47.70 -30.26
CA ALA A 410 25.58 46.77 -29.41
C ALA A 410 26.51 45.99 -28.45
N PHE A 411 27.72 45.66 -28.90
CA PHE A 411 28.73 44.99 -28.08
C PHE A 411 29.27 45.92 -26.98
N GLU A 412 29.62 47.16 -27.31
CA GLU A 412 30.09 48.17 -26.35
C GLU A 412 29.00 48.55 -25.32
N GLN A 413 27.73 48.56 -25.72
CA GLN A 413 26.61 48.74 -24.79
C GLN A 413 26.41 47.57 -23.82
N ALA A 414 26.68 46.34 -24.24
CA ALA A 414 26.50 45.15 -23.40
C ALA A 414 27.64 44.95 -22.38
N TYR A 415 28.86 45.37 -22.73
CA TYR A 415 30.06 45.12 -21.92
C TYR A 415 30.72 46.37 -21.32
N GLY A 416 30.16 47.56 -21.57
CA GLY A 416 30.62 48.85 -21.06
C GLY A 416 31.64 49.52 -22.00
N ALA A 417 31.55 50.84 -22.15
CA ALA A 417 32.39 51.65 -23.05
C ALA A 417 33.90 51.58 -22.74
N ASP A 418 34.27 51.09 -21.55
CA ASP A 418 35.67 50.97 -21.08
C ASP A 418 36.30 49.60 -21.38
N TYR A 419 35.61 48.70 -22.09
CA TYR A 419 36.17 47.40 -22.51
C TYR A 419 37.25 47.59 -23.58
N GLN A 420 38.50 47.71 -23.14
CA GLN A 420 39.68 47.80 -24.00
C GLN A 420 40.08 46.39 -24.48
N LEU A 421 39.84 46.10 -25.76
CA LEU A 421 40.30 44.88 -26.41
C LEU A 421 41.84 44.84 -26.48
N PRO A 422 42.50 43.70 -26.23
CA PRO A 422 43.96 43.61 -26.27
C PRO A 422 44.49 43.93 -27.67
N SER A 423 45.27 45.00 -27.79
CA SER A 423 45.64 45.68 -29.04
C SER A 423 46.66 44.94 -29.94
N ALA A 424 46.81 43.63 -29.84
CA ALA A 424 47.99 42.95 -30.39
C ALA A 424 47.75 41.87 -31.47
N THR A 425 46.50 41.49 -31.76
CA THR A 425 46.22 40.55 -32.86
C THR A 425 44.96 40.96 -33.59
N ASN A 426 45.08 41.21 -34.90
CA ASN A 426 44.01 41.62 -35.82
C ASN A 426 42.99 40.48 -36.09
N GLU A 427 42.60 39.73 -35.07
CA GLU A 427 41.69 38.60 -35.19
C GLU A 427 40.55 38.76 -34.18
N LEU A 428 39.33 38.44 -34.61
CA LEU A 428 38.19 38.27 -33.72
C LEU A 428 38.57 37.22 -32.66
N THR A 429 38.13 37.42 -31.41
CA THR A 429 38.27 36.35 -30.42
C THR A 429 37.54 35.11 -30.91
N ALA A 430 37.98 33.92 -30.52
CA ALA A 430 37.40 32.65 -31.01
C ALA A 430 35.87 32.56 -30.78
N VAL A 431 35.33 33.27 -29.77
CA VAL A 431 33.89 33.37 -29.49
C VAL A 431 33.18 34.28 -30.50
N GLU A 432 33.80 35.39 -30.89
CA GLU A 432 33.28 36.33 -31.90
C GLU A 432 33.35 35.72 -33.30
N GLN A 433 34.42 34.98 -33.62
CA GLN A 433 34.55 34.25 -34.87
C GLN A 433 33.57 33.07 -34.96
N PHE A 434 33.32 32.38 -33.84
CA PHE A 434 32.28 31.35 -33.75
C PHE A 434 30.88 31.95 -33.97
N ARG A 435 30.55 33.08 -33.33
CA ARG A 435 29.27 33.77 -33.56
C ARG A 435 29.11 34.24 -35.01
N ALA A 436 30.16 34.82 -35.60
CA ALA A 436 30.15 35.24 -37.00
C ALA A 436 29.98 34.06 -37.98
N ASN A 437 30.65 32.93 -37.72
CA ASN A 437 30.54 31.73 -38.54
C ASN A 437 29.19 31.01 -38.38
N VAL A 438 28.65 30.94 -37.17
CA VAL A 438 27.31 30.40 -36.91
C VAL A 438 26.26 31.25 -37.61
N TRP A 439 26.40 32.58 -37.61
CA TRP A 439 25.50 33.46 -38.37
C TRP A 439 25.67 33.40 -39.89
N GLY A 440 26.87 33.10 -40.39
CA GLY A 440 27.15 32.99 -41.83
C GLY A 440 26.73 31.67 -42.50
N LEU A 441 26.55 30.57 -41.73
CA LEU A 441 26.36 29.22 -42.27
C LEU A 441 24.89 28.78 -42.46
N PHE A 442 23.91 29.64 -42.20
CA PHE A 442 22.48 29.30 -42.32
C PHE A 442 21.85 29.53 -43.71
N PRO A 443 22.54 29.19 -44.81
CA PRO A 443 21.76 28.53 -45.88
C PRO A 443 22.23 27.12 -46.24
N ASN A 444 23.51 26.77 -46.13
CA ASN A 444 24.01 25.49 -46.68
C ASN A 444 25.16 24.96 -45.82
N GLY A 445 24.94 23.86 -45.11
CA GLY A 445 25.85 23.31 -44.09
C GLY A 445 27.33 23.29 -44.47
N GLY A 446 28.17 23.85 -43.59
CA GLY A 446 29.62 23.89 -43.73
C GLY A 446 30.34 23.38 -42.48
N THR A 447 31.58 22.91 -42.66
CA THR A 447 32.46 22.39 -41.60
C THR A 447 33.35 23.51 -41.04
N ILE A 448 33.58 23.52 -39.72
CA ILE A 448 34.38 24.52 -39.02
C ILE A 448 35.82 23.98 -38.82
N ASN A 449 36.82 24.73 -39.28
CA ASN A 449 38.23 24.50 -38.93
C ASN A 449 38.68 25.54 -37.91
N VAL A 450 39.21 25.10 -36.77
CA VAL A 450 39.72 25.98 -35.70
C VAL A 450 41.26 25.97 -35.73
N PRO A 451 41.96 27.12 -35.72
CA PRO A 451 43.41 27.16 -35.64
C PRO A 451 43.92 26.59 -34.31
N SER A 452 45.04 25.86 -34.35
CA SER A 452 45.65 25.29 -33.15
C SER A 452 46.35 26.37 -32.32
N GLY A 453 45.79 26.70 -31.16
CA GLY A 453 46.45 27.55 -30.17
C GLY A 453 45.46 28.42 -29.39
N PHE A 454 45.26 28.08 -28.12
CA PHE A 454 44.67 28.93 -27.07
C PHE A 454 43.31 29.58 -27.37
N SER A 455 42.33 28.80 -27.86
CA SER A 455 40.94 29.13 -27.54
C SER A 455 40.72 28.86 -26.04
N GLY A 456 40.29 29.85 -25.27
CA GLY A 456 39.79 29.66 -23.90
C GLY A 456 38.59 28.68 -23.83
N ILE A 457 38.13 28.18 -24.96
CA ILE A 457 37.28 27.00 -25.11
C ILE A 457 38.19 25.76 -25.13
N ARG A 458 38.20 24.98 -24.03
CA ARG A 458 38.75 23.62 -24.06
C ARG A 458 37.80 22.73 -24.86
N ILE A 459 38.16 22.45 -26.11
CA ILE A 459 37.61 21.28 -26.81
C ILE A 459 38.20 20.06 -26.10
N PHE A 460 37.35 19.22 -25.51
CA PHE A 460 37.78 17.92 -25.02
C PHE A 460 38.23 17.10 -26.22
N ASN A 461 39.53 16.87 -26.32
CA ASN A 461 40.08 15.87 -27.21
C ASN A 461 39.62 14.51 -26.66
N TYR A 462 38.74 13.80 -27.37
CA TYR A 462 38.29 12.43 -27.09
C TYR A 462 39.45 11.40 -27.18
N SER A 463 40.70 11.84 -27.07
CA SER A 463 41.90 11.01 -27.11
C SER A 463 42.32 10.46 -25.75
N GLN A 464 41.63 10.81 -24.65
CA GLN A 464 41.77 10.03 -23.44
C GLN A 464 41.07 8.68 -23.63
N PRO A 465 41.74 7.54 -23.35
CA PRO A 465 41.11 6.23 -23.37
C PRO A 465 39.98 6.24 -22.33
N SER A 466 38.77 6.43 -22.84
CA SER A 466 37.54 6.58 -22.08
C SER A 466 37.41 5.40 -21.11
N PRO A 467 37.33 5.60 -19.78
CA PRO A 467 37.03 4.50 -18.86
C PRO A 467 35.59 3.98 -19.03
N VAL A 468 34.76 4.63 -19.86
CA VAL A 468 33.44 4.17 -20.26
C VAL A 468 33.31 4.34 -21.77
N ALA A 469 33.00 3.26 -22.49
CA ALA A 469 32.84 3.29 -23.95
C ALA A 469 31.81 4.35 -24.36
N ALA A 470 32.21 5.29 -25.22
CA ALA A 470 31.31 6.27 -25.82
C ALA A 470 30.14 5.55 -26.51
N GLY A 471 28.90 5.89 -26.15
CA GLY A 471 27.70 5.37 -26.81
C GLY A 471 26.72 4.57 -25.94
N GLN A 472 26.87 4.50 -24.63
CA GLN A 472 25.80 3.97 -23.76
C GLN A 472 24.90 5.14 -23.31
N PRO A 473 23.69 5.31 -23.88
CA PRO A 473 22.78 6.39 -23.48
C PRO A 473 22.41 6.26 -21.99
N PRO A 474 22.17 7.37 -21.28
CA PRO A 474 21.65 7.35 -19.91
C PRO A 474 20.36 6.53 -19.84
N VAL A 475 20.25 5.65 -18.85
CA VAL A 475 19.41 4.45 -18.99
C VAL A 475 17.90 4.70 -18.76
N PHE A 476 17.49 5.79 -18.10
CA PHE A 476 16.08 6.08 -17.75
C PHE A 476 15.24 6.81 -18.80
N THR A 477 15.75 7.01 -20.01
CA THR A 477 15.11 7.92 -20.98
C THR A 477 13.90 7.34 -21.69
N SER A 478 13.63 6.04 -21.52
CA SER A 478 12.50 5.36 -22.16
C SER A 478 11.53 4.83 -21.11
N ALA A 479 10.24 5.15 -21.27
CA ALA A 479 9.18 4.51 -20.51
C ALA A 479 9.31 2.99 -20.69
N GLY A 480 9.53 2.28 -19.60
CA GLY A 480 9.69 0.83 -19.57
C GLY A 480 8.71 0.18 -18.62
N THR A 481 8.63 -1.14 -18.64
CA THR A 481 7.95 -1.88 -17.56
C THR A 481 8.72 -1.72 -16.24
N ILE A 482 8.09 -2.01 -15.11
CA ILE A 482 8.73 -1.87 -13.79
C ILE A 482 10.02 -2.69 -13.72
N ALA A 483 10.02 -3.92 -14.27
CA ALA A 483 11.19 -4.78 -14.30
C ALA A 483 12.31 -4.21 -15.21
N GLN A 484 11.95 -3.62 -16.35
CA GLN A 484 12.92 -2.96 -17.23
C GLN A 484 13.58 -1.78 -16.50
N ILE A 485 12.80 -0.89 -15.90
CA ILE A 485 13.33 0.28 -15.19
C ILE A 485 14.20 -0.15 -14.00
N LEU A 486 13.79 -1.16 -13.23
CA LEU A 486 14.63 -1.69 -12.15
C LEU A 486 15.95 -2.28 -12.66
N GLY A 487 15.93 -2.99 -13.80
CA GLY A 487 17.15 -3.50 -14.45
C GLY A 487 18.08 -2.39 -14.93
N GLN A 488 17.51 -1.26 -15.37
CA GLN A 488 18.26 -0.06 -15.74
C GLN A 488 18.93 0.58 -14.51
N VAL A 489 18.22 0.72 -13.39
CA VAL A 489 18.80 1.24 -12.13
C VAL A 489 19.92 0.32 -11.63
N GLY A 490 19.65 -0.98 -11.62
CA GLY A 490 20.53 -2.00 -11.05
C GLY A 490 21.75 -2.31 -11.90
N ASN A 491 21.83 -1.79 -13.13
CA ASN A 491 22.90 -2.05 -14.10
C ASN A 491 23.23 -3.54 -14.25
N GLY A 492 22.21 -4.41 -14.21
CA GLY A 492 22.36 -5.86 -14.28
C GLY A 492 23.07 -6.54 -13.10
N SER A 493 23.24 -5.86 -11.96
CA SER A 493 23.89 -6.41 -10.75
C SER A 493 23.11 -7.54 -10.07
N GLY A 494 21.84 -7.76 -10.46
CA GLY A 494 20.93 -8.69 -9.79
C GLY A 494 20.30 -8.11 -8.51
N SER A 495 20.68 -6.90 -8.10
CA SER A 495 20.11 -6.22 -6.92
C SER A 495 18.61 -5.92 -7.10
N GLU A 496 18.14 -5.75 -8.34
CA GLU A 496 16.73 -5.59 -8.70
C GLU A 496 15.86 -6.79 -8.28
N GLN A 497 16.45 -7.99 -8.20
CA GLN A 497 15.74 -9.20 -7.78
C GLN A 497 15.28 -9.12 -6.32
N SER A 498 15.98 -8.34 -5.48
CA SER A 498 15.58 -8.13 -4.09
C SER A 498 14.27 -7.33 -3.99
N ILE A 499 14.14 -6.26 -4.79
CA ILE A 499 12.91 -5.45 -4.88
C ILE A 499 11.77 -6.26 -5.49
N LEU A 500 12.02 -6.97 -6.60
CA LEU A 500 11.02 -7.82 -7.24
C LEU A 500 10.50 -8.92 -6.29
N LYS A 501 11.39 -9.57 -5.53
CA LYS A 501 10.99 -10.58 -4.54
C LYS A 501 10.02 -10.01 -3.50
N ILE A 502 10.27 -8.79 -3.00
CA ILE A 502 9.39 -8.13 -2.04
C ILE A 502 8.07 -7.74 -2.69
N LEU A 503 8.08 -7.19 -3.91
CA LEU A 503 6.85 -6.88 -4.64
C LEU A 503 5.99 -8.14 -4.85
N HIS A 504 6.59 -9.26 -5.24
CA HIS A 504 5.87 -10.54 -5.36
C HIS A 504 5.21 -10.96 -4.05
N GLN A 505 5.95 -10.88 -2.94
CA GLN A 505 5.41 -11.21 -1.63
C GLN A 505 4.25 -10.27 -1.26
N ARG A 506 4.41 -8.95 -1.40
CA ARG A 506 3.36 -7.96 -1.09
C ARG A 506 2.11 -8.15 -1.96
N ILE A 507 2.28 -8.46 -3.24
CA ILE A 507 1.14 -8.72 -4.13
C ILE A 507 0.40 -10.00 -3.71
N ARG A 508 1.10 -11.03 -3.22
CA ARG A 508 0.45 -12.21 -2.65
C ARG A 508 -0.26 -11.93 -1.33
N GLU A 509 0.22 -10.98 -0.52
CA GLU A 509 -0.55 -10.54 0.65
C GLU A 509 -1.91 -9.95 0.24
N ILE A 510 -1.99 -9.26 -0.91
CA ILE A 510 -3.27 -8.77 -1.48
C ILE A 510 -4.12 -9.94 -2.01
N LYS A 511 -3.51 -10.81 -2.82
CA LYS A 511 -4.16 -11.94 -3.49
C LYS A 511 -3.32 -13.21 -3.31
N PRO A 512 -3.56 -14.01 -2.25
CA PRO A 512 -2.70 -15.15 -1.89
C PRO A 512 -2.57 -16.20 -3.00
N GLU A 513 -3.62 -16.41 -3.77
CA GLU A 513 -3.64 -17.37 -4.88
C GLU A 513 -2.90 -16.89 -6.14
N ALA A 514 -2.34 -15.66 -6.13
CA ALA A 514 -1.65 -15.11 -7.28
C ALA A 514 -0.38 -15.90 -7.63
N THR A 515 -0.36 -16.45 -8.84
CA THR A 515 0.80 -17.20 -9.35
C THR A 515 1.95 -16.26 -9.68
N LYS A 516 3.18 -16.77 -9.70
CA LYS A 516 4.34 -15.97 -10.13
C LYS A 516 4.12 -15.38 -11.53
N ALA A 517 3.58 -16.16 -12.46
CA ALA A 517 3.31 -15.72 -13.82
C ALA A 517 2.25 -14.61 -13.90
N GLU A 518 1.20 -14.68 -13.07
CA GLU A 518 0.20 -13.61 -12.99
C GLU A 518 0.82 -12.29 -12.52
N ILE A 519 1.70 -12.35 -11.52
CA ILE A 519 2.41 -11.17 -10.98
C ILE A 519 3.42 -10.63 -12.00
N ASP A 520 4.22 -11.49 -12.63
CA ASP A 520 5.17 -11.10 -13.68
C ASP A 520 4.43 -10.41 -14.85
N ALA A 521 3.29 -10.97 -15.28
CA ALA A 521 2.45 -10.38 -16.32
C ALA A 521 1.85 -9.03 -15.89
N LEU A 522 1.44 -8.88 -14.64
CA LEU A 522 0.95 -7.61 -14.09
C LEU A 522 2.04 -6.52 -14.15
N LEU A 523 3.26 -6.84 -13.69
CA LEU A 523 4.39 -5.90 -13.66
C LEU A 523 4.88 -5.54 -15.08
N ALA A 524 4.61 -6.40 -16.07
CA ALA A 524 4.90 -6.17 -17.48
C ALA A 524 3.74 -5.53 -18.27
N SER A 525 2.54 -5.42 -17.68
CA SER A 525 1.32 -5.03 -18.39
C SER A 525 1.26 -3.56 -18.83
N ARG A 526 2.06 -2.69 -18.20
CA ARG A 526 2.05 -1.25 -18.45
C ARG A 526 3.47 -0.70 -18.38
N THR A 527 3.75 0.27 -19.24
CA THR A 527 4.96 1.08 -19.16
C THR A 527 4.80 2.18 -18.11
N PHE A 528 5.91 2.59 -17.51
CA PHE A 528 5.99 3.53 -16.40
C PHE A 528 7.00 4.64 -16.72
N GLY A 529 6.51 5.72 -17.33
CA GLY A 529 7.31 6.90 -17.68
C GLY A 529 7.49 7.88 -16.53
N LEU A 530 8.34 8.89 -16.76
CA LEU A 530 8.53 10.03 -15.86
C LEU A 530 7.20 10.78 -15.65
N GLY A 531 7.01 11.34 -14.46
CA GLY A 531 5.77 12.03 -14.07
C GLY A 531 4.62 11.11 -13.66
N GLN A 532 4.76 9.80 -13.80
CA GLN A 532 3.67 8.88 -13.52
C GLN A 532 3.68 8.39 -12.08
N LYS A 533 2.47 8.19 -11.57
CA LYS A 533 2.21 7.50 -10.31
C LYS A 533 1.23 6.37 -10.57
N LEU A 534 1.63 5.14 -10.27
CA LEU A 534 0.80 3.95 -10.45
C LEU A 534 0.50 3.29 -9.10
N TYR A 535 -0.58 2.51 -9.09
CA TYR A 535 -1.03 1.75 -7.94
C TYR A 535 -1.25 0.30 -8.36
N ILE A 536 -0.80 -0.62 -7.51
CA ILE A 536 -1.14 -2.04 -7.61
C ILE A 536 -2.12 -2.37 -6.50
N TYR A 537 -3.31 -2.85 -6.85
CA TYR A 537 -4.32 -3.31 -5.90
C TYR A 537 -5.30 -4.29 -6.55
N LEU A 538 -6.17 -4.91 -5.74
CA LEU A 538 -7.22 -5.82 -6.20
C LEU A 538 -8.50 -5.04 -6.54
N SER A 539 -8.97 -5.14 -7.78
CA SER A 539 -10.29 -4.63 -8.18
C SER A 539 -11.20 -5.80 -8.51
N GLY A 540 -12.18 -6.05 -7.64
CA GLY A 540 -12.99 -7.27 -7.68
C GLY A 540 -12.14 -8.50 -7.39
N LYS A 541 -11.83 -9.31 -8.42
CA LYS A 541 -10.99 -10.52 -8.31
C LYS A 541 -9.70 -10.45 -9.14
N LYS A 542 -9.43 -9.30 -9.77
CA LYS A 542 -8.30 -9.11 -10.68
C LYS A 542 -7.32 -8.10 -10.08
N LEU A 543 -6.04 -8.46 -10.05
CA LEU A 543 -4.99 -7.51 -9.78
C LEU A 543 -4.93 -6.49 -10.92
N GLN A 544 -4.74 -5.21 -10.59
CA GLN A 544 -4.66 -4.13 -11.55
C GLN A 544 -3.45 -3.25 -11.27
N LEU A 545 -2.87 -2.69 -12.34
CA LEU A 545 -1.82 -1.69 -12.32
C LEU A 545 -2.35 -0.44 -13.05
N THR A 546 -2.67 0.61 -12.29
CA THR A 546 -3.41 1.79 -12.82
C THR A 546 -2.93 3.10 -12.18
N GLU A 547 -3.18 4.24 -12.84
CA GLU A 547 -2.91 5.58 -12.29
C GLU A 547 -3.97 6.03 -11.28
N THR A 548 -5.15 5.41 -11.30
CA THR A 548 -6.23 5.71 -10.36
C THR A 548 -5.94 5.10 -9.00
N ALA A 549 -5.88 5.92 -7.95
CA ALA A 549 -5.76 5.42 -6.58
C ALA A 549 -6.97 4.56 -6.18
N PRO A 550 -6.80 3.51 -5.36
CA PRO A 550 -7.93 2.73 -4.87
C PRO A 550 -8.89 3.61 -4.05
N PRO A 551 -10.21 3.41 -4.13
CA PRO A 551 -11.20 4.29 -3.50
C PRO A 551 -11.18 4.25 -1.97
N TRP A 552 -10.50 3.27 -1.36
CA TRP A 552 -10.33 3.12 0.09
C TRP A 552 -8.95 3.59 0.60
N ILE A 553 -8.15 4.26 -0.23
CA ILE A 553 -6.85 4.80 0.19
C ILE A 553 -7.04 5.81 1.33
N VAL A 554 -6.22 5.72 2.36
CA VAL A 554 -6.18 6.72 3.44
C VAL A 554 -5.16 7.80 3.04
N PRO A 555 -5.58 9.06 2.87
CA PRO A 555 -4.68 10.15 2.48
C PRO A 555 -3.48 10.27 3.44
N ASN A 556 -2.33 10.66 2.91
CA ASN A 556 -1.08 10.89 3.68
C ASN A 556 -0.53 9.64 4.39
N THR A 557 -0.96 8.44 4.03
CA THR A 557 -0.32 7.20 4.52
C THR A 557 1.09 7.09 3.94
N VAL A 558 2.07 6.92 4.81
CA VAL A 558 3.50 6.75 4.46
C VAL A 558 3.94 5.34 4.82
N ALA A 559 4.84 4.76 4.02
CA ALA A 559 5.40 3.45 4.31
C ALA A 559 6.29 3.53 5.57
N ASP A 560 6.11 2.59 6.48
CA ASP A 560 6.71 2.60 7.83
C ASP A 560 7.91 1.66 7.98
N GLY A 561 8.35 0.99 6.91
CA GLY A 561 9.52 0.11 6.91
C GLY A 561 10.83 0.81 6.51
N LYS A 562 11.94 0.07 6.60
CA LYS A 562 13.27 0.57 6.21
C LYS A 562 13.43 0.57 4.68
N PRO A 563 13.84 1.70 4.07
CA PRO A 563 14.08 1.75 2.62
C PRO A 563 15.17 0.78 2.16
N ILE A 564 14.93 0.16 1.01
CA ILE A 564 15.90 -0.64 0.25
C ILE A 564 16.23 0.16 -1.00
N ILE A 565 17.49 0.56 -1.12
CA ILE A 565 17.97 1.43 -2.20
C ILE A 565 18.85 0.60 -3.12
N ILE A 566 18.47 0.51 -4.39
CA ILE A 566 19.39 0.14 -5.46
C ILE A 566 19.76 1.42 -6.20
N SER A 567 21.03 1.53 -6.60
CA SER A 567 21.48 2.73 -7.29
C SER A 567 22.57 2.45 -8.30
N SER A 568 22.58 3.22 -9.38
CA SER A 568 23.70 3.31 -10.32
C SER A 568 24.20 4.75 -10.38
N SER A 569 25.50 4.89 -10.56
CA SER A 569 26.15 6.19 -10.78
C SER A 569 26.52 6.34 -12.25
N PHE A 570 26.38 7.55 -12.77
CA PHE A 570 26.82 7.93 -14.11
C PHE A 570 27.62 9.23 -14.03
N GLN A 571 28.64 9.37 -14.88
CA GLN A 571 29.40 10.63 -14.96
C GLN A 571 28.56 11.68 -15.69
N THR A 572 28.39 12.85 -15.10
CA THR A 572 27.88 14.01 -15.85
C THR A 572 29.02 14.56 -16.71
N ILE A 573 28.90 14.47 -18.03
CA ILE A 573 29.93 14.99 -18.95
C ILE A 573 29.77 16.51 -19.06
N GLY A 574 30.56 17.26 -18.30
CA GLY A 574 30.63 18.72 -18.39
C GLY A 574 29.30 19.45 -18.06
N THR A 575 29.10 20.62 -18.67
CA THR A 575 27.90 21.47 -18.53
C THR A 575 26.76 21.09 -19.50
N SER A 576 26.94 20.06 -20.33
CA SER A 576 25.99 19.70 -21.38
C SER A 576 25.03 18.59 -20.96
N VAL A 577 23.73 18.91 -20.99
CA VAL A 577 22.61 18.01 -20.65
C VAL A 577 21.94 17.46 -21.91
N ASN A 578 22.73 17.08 -22.91
CA ASN A 578 22.18 16.41 -24.08
C ASN A 578 23.22 15.46 -24.70
N PRO A 579 23.56 14.34 -24.02
CA PRO A 579 24.27 13.27 -24.69
C PRO A 579 23.46 12.85 -25.94
N PRO A 580 24.11 12.57 -27.08
CA PRO A 580 23.42 12.10 -28.27
C PRO A 580 22.51 10.90 -27.95
N GLY A 581 21.19 11.09 -28.06
CA GLY A 581 20.18 10.07 -27.73
C GLY A 581 19.22 10.42 -26.57
N ASP A 582 19.35 11.57 -25.92
CA ASP A 582 18.55 11.93 -24.72
C ASP A 582 17.12 12.43 -25.01
N ALA A 583 16.71 12.52 -26.29
CA ALA A 583 15.37 12.88 -26.76
C ALA A 583 14.66 14.06 -26.05
N GLY A 584 15.43 14.97 -25.41
CA GLY A 584 14.91 16.13 -24.68
C GLY A 584 14.29 15.84 -23.31
N PHE A 585 14.52 14.67 -22.69
CA PHE A 585 13.85 14.31 -21.43
C PHE A 585 14.61 14.69 -20.15
N ARG A 586 15.91 14.99 -20.24
CA ARG A 586 16.69 15.51 -19.11
C ARG A 586 16.94 17.01 -19.30
N ASN A 587 15.89 17.82 -19.35
CA ASN A 587 16.07 19.26 -19.10
C ASN A 587 16.19 19.46 -17.58
N VAL A 588 17.30 19.02 -16.99
CA VAL A 588 17.74 19.50 -15.68
C VAL A 588 18.93 20.41 -15.95
N VAL A 589 18.66 21.70 -16.15
CA VAL A 589 19.71 22.72 -16.10
C VAL A 589 20.31 22.62 -14.71
N PHE A 590 21.60 22.31 -14.62
CA PHE A 590 22.31 22.37 -13.36
C PHE A 590 22.24 23.82 -12.85
N GLU A 591 21.64 24.05 -11.67
CA GLU A 591 21.59 25.38 -11.07
C GLU A 591 23.00 25.89 -10.72
N GLU A 592 23.94 24.97 -10.47
CA GLU A 592 25.37 25.26 -10.29
C GLU A 592 26.19 24.43 -11.26
N MET A 593 27.23 25.03 -11.88
CA MET A 593 28.21 24.24 -12.64
C MET A 593 28.81 23.20 -11.69
N PRO A 594 28.66 21.89 -11.97
CA PRO A 594 29.34 20.88 -11.17
C PRO A 594 30.84 21.18 -11.21
N ASP A 595 31.49 21.16 -10.06
CA ASP A 595 32.92 21.45 -9.94
C ASP A 595 33.69 20.66 -11.02
N PRO A 596 34.34 21.34 -11.99
CA PRO A 596 35.00 20.69 -13.11
C PRO A 596 36.18 19.82 -12.67
N SER A 597 36.63 19.93 -11.41
CA SER A 597 37.64 19.07 -10.83
C SER A 597 37.08 17.74 -10.31
N THR A 598 35.79 17.67 -9.98
CA THR A 598 35.15 16.45 -9.47
C THR A 598 34.24 15.76 -10.48
N PHE A 599 33.78 16.45 -11.53
CA PHE A 599 32.77 15.96 -12.50
C PHE A 599 31.57 15.33 -11.76
N GLY A 600 30.54 16.12 -11.45
CA GLY A 600 29.36 15.67 -10.69
C GLY A 600 28.94 14.23 -11.03
N LEU A 601 28.76 13.40 -10.01
CA LEU A 601 28.25 12.05 -10.21
C LEU A 601 26.72 12.13 -10.16
N GLY A 602 26.10 11.91 -11.31
CA GLY A 602 24.68 11.65 -11.37
C GLY A 602 24.42 10.28 -10.75
N ARG A 603 23.37 10.17 -9.93
CA ARG A 603 22.96 8.94 -9.29
C ARG A 603 21.50 8.68 -9.59
N GLU A 604 21.24 7.49 -10.09
CA GLU A 604 19.89 6.96 -10.26
C GLU A 604 19.61 6.00 -9.12
N GLU A 605 18.45 6.15 -8.48
CA GLU A 605 18.04 5.37 -7.33
C GLU A 605 16.64 4.79 -7.57
N ALA A 606 16.45 3.52 -7.19
CA ALA A 606 15.13 2.95 -6.95
C ALA A 606 15.05 2.58 -5.48
N ILE A 607 14.12 3.24 -4.81
CA ILE A 607 13.93 3.23 -3.37
C ILE A 607 12.63 2.48 -3.08
N LEU A 608 12.73 1.22 -2.68
CA LEU A 608 11.59 0.46 -2.17
C LEU A 608 11.48 0.65 -0.66
N THR A 609 10.44 1.31 -0.20
CA THR A 609 10.09 1.38 1.22
C THR A 609 8.92 0.42 1.50
N PRO A 610 9.18 -0.77 2.08
CA PRO A 610 8.10 -1.67 2.48
C PRO A 610 7.26 -1.04 3.60
N SER A 611 6.00 -1.45 3.72
CA SER A 611 5.10 -1.01 4.78
C SER A 611 4.51 -2.22 5.50
N SER A 612 4.18 -2.07 6.77
CA SER A 612 3.62 -3.12 7.63
C SER A 612 2.28 -3.64 7.09
N GLY A 613 1.55 -2.81 6.35
CA GLY A 613 0.16 -3.05 5.95
C GLY A 613 -0.83 -2.18 6.70
N TYR A 614 -0.34 -1.30 7.58
CA TYR A 614 -1.15 -0.24 8.19
C TYR A 614 -1.79 0.65 7.13
N ASN A 615 -3.08 0.97 7.33
CA ASN A 615 -3.95 1.63 6.35
C ASN A 615 -3.93 0.94 4.97
N ASN A 616 -3.69 -0.38 4.95
CA ASN A 616 -3.56 -1.20 3.76
C ASN A 616 -2.41 -0.81 2.80
N LEU A 617 -1.46 0.05 3.18
CA LEU A 617 -0.26 0.31 2.37
C LEU A 617 0.75 -0.83 2.57
N LEU A 618 1.19 -1.48 1.50
CA LEU A 618 2.14 -2.62 1.57
C LEU A 618 3.57 -2.26 1.17
N ALA A 619 3.74 -1.31 0.25
CA ALA A 619 5.03 -0.76 -0.13
C ALA A 619 4.87 0.52 -0.96
N THR A 620 5.93 1.33 -0.97
CA THR A 620 6.13 2.42 -1.92
C THR A 620 7.44 2.18 -2.67
N LEU A 621 7.40 2.09 -4.00
CA LEU A 621 8.58 2.07 -4.86
C LEU A 621 8.71 3.44 -5.52
N GLU A 622 9.83 4.11 -5.28
CA GLU A 622 10.11 5.43 -5.83
C GLU A 622 11.38 5.40 -6.67
N PHE A 623 11.31 5.97 -7.87
CA PHE A 623 12.47 6.21 -8.72
C PHE A 623 12.93 7.65 -8.55
N ARG A 624 14.23 7.88 -8.40
CA ARG A 624 14.81 9.21 -8.25
C ARG A 624 16.10 9.32 -9.02
N SER A 625 16.31 10.48 -9.62
CA SER A 625 17.59 10.91 -10.14
C SER A 625 18.08 12.05 -9.26
N ARG A 626 19.33 11.99 -8.78
CA ARG A 626 19.95 13.08 -8.02
C ARG A 626 21.38 13.29 -8.46
N ILE A 627 21.90 14.48 -8.22
CA ILE A 627 23.32 14.77 -8.38
C ILE A 627 23.93 14.70 -6.98
N GLU A 628 24.95 13.86 -6.80
CA GLU A 628 25.75 13.92 -5.59
C GLU A 628 26.84 14.96 -5.81
N GLU A 629 26.73 16.09 -5.11
CA GLU A 629 27.91 16.91 -4.85
C GLU A 629 28.91 16.01 -4.15
N MET A 630 30.05 15.76 -4.79
CA MET A 630 31.17 15.14 -4.10
C MET A 630 31.56 16.09 -2.98
N SER A 631 31.09 15.85 -1.76
CA SER A 631 31.53 16.62 -0.60
C SER A 631 33.04 16.58 -0.65
N ALA A 632 33.67 17.75 -0.82
CA ALA A 632 35.11 17.85 -1.00
C ALA A 632 35.78 16.94 0.03
N ALA A 633 36.53 15.93 -0.44
CA ALA A 633 37.18 14.97 0.44
C ALA A 633 37.82 15.76 1.58
N PRO A 634 37.52 15.45 2.85
CA PRO A 634 37.92 16.31 3.97
C PRO A 634 39.41 16.58 3.83
N SER A 635 39.75 17.86 3.56
CA SER A 635 41.13 18.21 3.22
C SER A 635 42.05 17.62 4.29
N ASN A 636 43.17 17.02 3.88
CA ASN A 636 44.10 16.38 4.81
C ASN A 636 44.48 17.30 6.00
N THR A 637 44.39 18.62 5.81
CA THR A 637 44.50 19.67 6.85
C THR A 637 43.62 19.45 8.09
N SER A 638 42.40 18.95 7.92
CA SER A 638 41.47 18.68 9.04
C SER A 638 41.88 17.42 9.82
N GLN A 639 42.45 16.42 9.15
CA GLN A 639 43.02 15.25 9.82
C GLN A 639 44.34 15.58 10.54
N THR A 640 45.13 16.53 10.03
CA THR A 640 46.33 17.00 10.73
C THR A 640 45.98 17.81 11.98
N ARG A 641 44.89 18.60 11.96
CA ARG A 641 44.39 19.30 13.17
C ARG A 641 43.89 18.33 14.23
N LEU A 642 43.08 17.34 13.87
CA LEU A 642 42.62 16.31 14.82
C LEU A 642 43.77 15.47 15.40
N LYS A 643 44.84 15.21 14.62
CA LYS A 643 46.06 14.55 15.12
C LYS A 643 46.96 15.47 15.96
N LYS A 644 46.88 16.79 15.76
CA LYS A 644 47.62 17.77 16.55
C LYS A 644 46.94 18.01 17.90
N ASP A 645 45.62 18.13 17.91
CA ASP A 645 44.83 18.30 19.14
C ASP A 645 44.86 17.03 20.02
N ALA A 646 44.93 15.83 19.42
CA ALA A 646 45.15 14.58 20.14
C ALA A 646 46.60 14.37 20.66
N ARG A 647 47.56 15.17 20.17
CA ARG A 647 48.96 15.19 20.64
C ARG A 647 49.23 16.25 21.70
N GLU A 648 48.37 17.27 21.80
CA GLU A 648 48.44 18.31 22.84
C GLU A 648 47.60 17.95 24.08
N ALA A 649 46.84 16.84 24.03
CA ALA A 649 46.05 16.29 25.14
C ALA A 649 46.66 15.03 25.81
N ASN A 650 47.90 14.67 25.48
CA ASN A 650 48.78 13.74 26.20
C ASN A 650 50.08 14.47 26.57
#